data_AF-L8HFZ2-F1
#
_entry.id   AF-L8HFZ2-F1
#
_cell.length_a   1.000
_cell.length_b   1.000
_cell.length_c   1.000
_cell.angle_alpha   90.00
_cell.angle_beta   90.00
_cell.angle_gamma   90.00
#
_symmetry.space_group_name_H-M   'P 1'
#
loop_
_entity.id
_entity.type
_entity.pdbx_description
1 polymer ?
#
loop_
_entity_poly.entity_id
_entity_poly.type
_entity_poly.pdbx_seq_one_letter_code
_entity_poly.pdbx_strand_id
1 'polypeptide(L)'
;MERATKAEALLGAITAAFETQPQLAGCAPLNVYMYGSHLHGCAGPKSDYDFIVVVSAPAYFPGIRRVALTAVLPSPLSSSTQHDESEVELDLNIYHEDFFRQLVDQNVVMVLTAVFAPPEAVLLQRVDYRGVFALRLPQLRNYITGFLTAKWRRAQHYWKQDKRDSKKIVATVIRYLLLALELAREGAITDATLGNDYYREIMDSEEETWDYYQTKYRPLANALAKQLMSPSEVAQSLMTNDEAPSDGGAHAVSPTTLALRRHGLQALCTELSLANHRHSKRPNLVHLISDAAISPLNASVVRECQGIVLDEDDEWRPVCLPLHHAGSYWYEHWSEAAKKKKREIKSKETDGVLYVSSSVMQWGPDMTVYHDLDGIEASLFFYKGEWLLSSRWSADASQPLLDILDRRKGKHHNPFTFLEEQLQDACEVRVIREIEDTGKADGTYTVADLFWNVWNAHEGYVLPGEEHTDKCFTFDVCSRRFPHIVRHGDEEAQEGERIVLHSVRDLNTLEELDPKPFAVKYGWDVVNRTPLSDVLAQLGDGEALPSLEISVPFWAREWVNKSDLGKRARRRHNKRTNRLRRKQAEGVSGPPEQEDEDRPDADGDADENADDADAEEAKQKKAVEEREDIIYRLLYASTKLDPMRVAGLVVADPCHLRIKIESPQYRLLRNMFLAQQPTVRERQMVDLVRTNAHDTFLRYYPEWRPLYDDVRTRYHRLCAYVERVYALVKDMEPRPYHEWVRRNNETVPSSLLYWLNGFRQDKVTHVRRLLAFCSLDKLIVLLNQYESQVVHNTVHTASTGEGEGEEQDYPQP
;
A
#
# COMPACT_ATOMS: atom_id res chain seq x y z
N MET A 1 -43.14 -26.18 12.11
CA MET A 1 -44.18 -25.61 11.24
C MET A 1 -44.27 -24.10 11.41
N GLU A 2 -44.62 -23.60 12.60
CA GLU A 2 -44.71 -22.14 12.90
C GLU A 2 -43.45 -21.32 12.54
N ARG A 3 -42.25 -21.84 12.86
CA ARG A 3 -40.98 -21.19 12.47
C ARG A 3 -40.77 -21.12 10.95
N ALA A 4 -41.21 -22.13 10.20
CA ALA A 4 -41.11 -22.14 8.74
C ALA A 4 -42.04 -21.08 8.15
N THR A 5 -43.26 -20.99 8.68
CA THR A 5 -44.25 -19.98 8.28
C THR A 5 -43.76 -18.55 8.53
N LYS A 6 -43.04 -18.31 9.64
CA LYS A 6 -42.47 -17.00 9.94
C LYS A 6 -41.30 -16.63 9.01
N ALA A 7 -40.39 -17.57 8.73
CA ALA A 7 -39.28 -17.34 7.80
C ALA A 7 -39.79 -17.08 6.38
N GLU A 8 -40.82 -17.80 5.93
CA GLU A 8 -41.50 -17.57 4.66
C GLU A 8 -42.14 -16.19 4.60
N ALA A 9 -42.83 -15.75 5.66
CA ALA A 9 -43.43 -14.42 5.72
C ALA A 9 -42.38 -13.30 5.66
N LEU A 10 -41.27 -13.44 6.40
CA LEU A 10 -40.14 -12.50 6.35
C LEU A 10 -39.51 -12.45 4.96
N LEU A 11 -39.24 -13.61 4.35
CA LEU A 11 -38.68 -13.68 3.00
C LEU A 11 -39.64 -13.08 1.95
N GLY A 12 -40.94 -13.31 2.10
CA GLY A 12 -41.97 -12.72 1.26
C GLY A 12 -41.97 -11.20 1.33
N ALA A 13 -41.92 -10.62 2.53
CA ALA A 13 -41.84 -9.18 2.73
C ALA A 13 -40.54 -8.58 2.14
N ILE A 14 -39.40 -9.25 2.34
CA ILE A 14 -38.12 -8.82 1.75
C ILE A 14 -38.19 -8.87 0.23
N THR A 15 -38.73 -9.95 -0.34
CA THR A 15 -38.84 -10.12 -1.80
C THR A 15 -39.75 -9.07 -2.42
N ALA A 16 -40.90 -8.78 -1.80
CA ALA A 16 -41.79 -7.71 -2.25
C ALA A 16 -41.09 -6.34 -2.26
N ALA A 17 -40.20 -6.07 -1.29
CA ALA A 17 -39.45 -4.82 -1.27
C ALA A 17 -38.50 -4.67 -2.47
N PHE A 18 -37.95 -5.75 -3.02
CA PHE A 18 -37.15 -5.69 -4.24
C PHE A 18 -37.95 -5.27 -5.48
N GLU A 19 -39.27 -5.48 -5.47
CA GLU A 19 -40.18 -5.06 -6.54
C GLU A 19 -40.64 -3.61 -6.36
N THR A 20 -40.80 -3.15 -5.12
CA THR A 20 -41.43 -1.85 -4.84
C THR A 20 -40.45 -0.73 -4.50
N GLN A 21 -39.26 -1.05 -3.98
CA GLN A 21 -38.31 -0.03 -3.51
C GLN A 21 -37.38 0.42 -4.65
N PRO A 22 -37.40 1.71 -5.05
CA PRO A 22 -36.58 2.20 -6.17
C PRO A 22 -35.07 1.96 -6.00
N GLN A 23 -34.58 2.01 -4.76
CA GLN A 23 -33.18 1.75 -4.41
C GLN A 23 -32.72 0.30 -4.64
N LEU A 24 -33.67 -0.63 -4.83
CA LEU A 24 -33.45 -2.05 -5.11
C LEU A 24 -33.74 -2.43 -6.56
N ALA A 25 -34.19 -1.47 -7.38
CA ALA A 25 -34.51 -1.73 -8.78
C ALA A 25 -33.30 -2.33 -9.51
N GLY A 26 -33.55 -3.43 -10.22
CA GLY A 26 -32.52 -4.18 -10.96
C GLY A 26 -31.63 -5.10 -10.10
N CYS A 27 -31.78 -5.10 -8.77
CA CYS A 27 -31.05 -6.03 -7.91
C CYS A 27 -31.82 -7.36 -7.79
N ALA A 28 -31.10 -8.49 -7.85
CA ALA A 28 -31.64 -9.81 -7.59
C ALA A 28 -31.06 -10.38 -6.29
N PRO A 29 -31.87 -10.73 -5.28
CA PRO A 29 -31.36 -11.32 -4.05
C PRO A 29 -30.76 -12.71 -4.33
N LEU A 30 -29.53 -12.90 -3.87
CA LEU A 30 -28.80 -14.16 -3.92
C LEU A 30 -28.96 -14.90 -2.59
N ASN A 31 -28.59 -14.22 -1.50
CA ASN A 31 -28.68 -14.78 -0.15
C ASN A 31 -29.34 -13.77 0.81
N VAL A 32 -30.11 -14.27 1.77
CA VAL A 32 -30.77 -13.49 2.83
C VAL A 32 -30.49 -14.17 4.16
N TYR A 33 -29.73 -13.51 5.02
CA TYR A 33 -29.34 -13.98 6.34
C TYR A 33 -30.00 -13.12 7.41
N MET A 34 -30.67 -13.76 8.37
CA MET A 34 -31.05 -13.11 9.60
C MET A 34 -29.80 -12.71 10.37
N TYR A 35 -29.81 -11.51 10.93
CA TYR A 35 -28.65 -10.89 11.54
C TYR A 35 -29.03 -10.19 12.87
N GLY A 36 -28.04 -9.61 13.54
CA GLY A 36 -28.27 -8.76 14.70
C GLY A 36 -28.84 -9.48 15.93
N SER A 37 -29.74 -8.81 16.64
CA SER A 37 -30.17 -9.28 17.98
C SER A 37 -30.94 -10.61 17.94
N HIS A 38 -31.66 -10.88 16.84
CA HIS A 38 -32.36 -12.14 16.64
C HIS A 38 -31.39 -13.30 16.38
N LEU A 39 -30.37 -13.10 15.53
CA LEU A 39 -29.33 -14.10 15.30
C LEU A 39 -28.55 -14.41 16.60
N HIS A 40 -28.21 -13.38 17.37
CA HIS A 40 -27.45 -13.54 18.61
C HIS A 40 -28.29 -14.06 19.79
N GLY A 41 -29.61 -14.19 19.66
CA GLY A 41 -30.48 -14.63 20.76
C GLY A 41 -30.61 -13.61 21.90
N CYS A 42 -30.42 -12.32 21.61
CA CYS A 42 -30.58 -11.22 22.58
C CYS A 42 -31.71 -10.25 22.18
N ALA A 43 -32.59 -10.66 21.27
CA ALA A 43 -33.75 -9.88 20.86
C ALA A 43 -34.79 -9.76 21.98
N GLY A 44 -35.30 -8.55 22.20
CA GLY A 44 -36.45 -8.29 23.06
C GLY A 44 -37.75 -8.16 22.25
N PRO A 45 -38.90 -7.95 22.91
CA PRO A 45 -40.19 -7.80 22.21
C PRO A 45 -40.27 -6.62 21.24
N LYS A 46 -39.38 -5.63 21.38
CA LYS A 46 -39.29 -4.44 20.53
C LYS A 46 -38.06 -4.46 19.61
N SER A 47 -37.38 -5.59 19.50
CA SER A 47 -36.25 -5.71 18.59
C SER A 47 -36.73 -5.67 17.14
N ASP A 48 -36.03 -4.90 16.35
CA ASP A 48 -36.06 -4.92 14.89
C ASP A 48 -35.40 -6.20 14.35
N TYR A 49 -35.80 -6.60 13.14
CA TYR A 49 -35.13 -7.68 12.42
C TYR A 49 -34.06 -7.11 11.49
N ASP A 50 -32.80 -7.30 11.86
CA ASP A 50 -31.68 -7.02 10.98
C ASP A 50 -31.48 -8.16 9.97
N PHE A 51 -31.19 -7.82 8.72
CA PHE A 51 -30.78 -8.79 7.69
C PHE A 51 -29.50 -8.37 6.99
N ILE A 52 -28.73 -9.36 6.57
CA ILE A 52 -27.70 -9.21 5.54
C ILE A 52 -28.27 -9.80 4.25
N VAL A 53 -28.37 -8.97 3.21
CA VAL A 53 -28.86 -9.37 1.89
C VAL A 53 -27.75 -9.22 0.86
N VAL A 54 -27.38 -10.31 0.21
CA VAL A 54 -26.40 -10.29 -0.87
C VAL A 54 -27.15 -10.31 -2.19
N VAL A 55 -26.80 -9.40 -3.10
CA VAL A 55 -27.51 -9.22 -4.38
C VAL A 55 -26.56 -9.30 -5.56
N SER A 56 -27.06 -9.82 -6.67
CA SER A 56 -26.50 -9.56 -8.00
C SER A 56 -27.13 -8.27 -8.52
N ALA A 57 -26.33 -7.35 -9.04
CA ALA A 57 -26.80 -6.11 -9.63
C ALA A 57 -26.05 -5.82 -10.94
N PRO A 58 -26.66 -5.07 -11.88
CA PRO A 58 -26.00 -4.69 -13.14
C PRO A 58 -24.75 -3.84 -12.95
N ALA A 59 -24.72 -3.06 -11.87
CA ALA A 59 -23.59 -2.21 -11.52
C ALA A 59 -23.07 -2.56 -10.12
N TYR A 60 -21.75 -2.71 -10.03
CA TYR A 60 -21.06 -2.87 -8.77
C TYR A 60 -21.34 -1.68 -7.84
N PHE A 61 -21.56 -1.96 -6.55
CA PHE A 61 -21.54 -0.92 -5.53
C PHE A 61 -20.77 -1.37 -4.28
N PRO A 62 -19.88 -0.51 -3.76
CA PRO A 62 -19.18 -0.75 -2.50
C PRO A 62 -20.08 -0.55 -1.30
N GLY A 63 -19.67 -1.12 -0.17
CA GLY A 63 -20.28 -0.80 1.11
C GLY A 63 -21.66 -1.42 1.28
N ILE A 64 -22.49 -0.75 2.09
CA ILE A 64 -23.78 -1.26 2.54
C ILE A 64 -24.86 -0.25 2.15
N ARG A 65 -25.85 -0.68 1.37
CA ARG A 65 -27.10 0.07 1.20
C ARG A 65 -28.07 -0.38 2.28
N ARG A 66 -28.66 0.58 3.00
CA ARG A 66 -29.61 0.29 4.08
C ARG A 66 -31.03 0.55 3.62
N VAL A 67 -31.92 -0.39 3.90
CA VAL A 67 -33.35 -0.27 3.59
C VAL A 67 -34.15 -0.69 4.81
N ALA A 68 -34.85 0.27 5.41
CA ALA A 68 -35.80 0.00 6.49
C ALA A 68 -37.20 -0.24 5.91
N LEU A 69 -37.89 -1.25 6.41
CA LEU A 69 -39.23 -1.65 5.98
C LEU A 69 -40.10 -2.00 7.20
N THR A 70 -41.41 -1.97 7.01
CA THR A 70 -42.37 -2.53 7.96
C THR A 70 -43.05 -3.72 7.32
N ALA A 71 -43.14 -4.84 8.04
CA ALA A 71 -43.81 -6.04 7.59
C ALA A 71 -44.86 -6.48 8.60
N VAL A 72 -45.97 -7.01 8.12
CA VAL A 72 -46.99 -7.63 8.96
C VAL A 72 -46.69 -9.11 9.08
N LEU A 73 -46.43 -9.60 10.29
CA LEU A 73 -46.20 -11.02 10.54
C LEU A 73 -47.42 -11.70 11.17
N PRO A 74 -47.73 -12.95 10.78
CA PRO A 74 -48.79 -13.72 11.41
C PRO A 74 -48.44 -14.00 12.89
N SER A 75 -49.35 -13.62 13.79
CA SER A 75 -49.16 -13.81 15.23
C SER A 75 -49.28 -15.28 15.64
N PRO A 76 -48.36 -15.79 16.48
CA PRO A 76 -48.29 -17.21 16.80
C PRO A 76 -49.36 -17.73 17.78
N LEU A 77 -50.17 -16.87 18.43
CA LEU A 77 -50.92 -17.27 19.63
C LEU A 77 -52.34 -16.67 19.83
N SER A 78 -53.09 -16.27 18.79
CA SER A 78 -54.53 -15.99 18.97
C SER A 78 -55.41 -17.18 18.56
N SER A 79 -55.73 -18.03 19.55
CA SER A 79 -56.86 -18.96 19.47
C SER A 79 -58.22 -18.26 19.67
N SER A 80 -58.22 -16.96 19.93
CA SER A 80 -59.38 -16.09 19.87
C SER A 80 -59.48 -15.45 18.49
N THR A 81 -60.69 -15.40 17.94
CA THR A 81 -61.11 -14.93 16.60
C THR A 81 -60.82 -13.44 16.25
N GLN A 82 -59.73 -12.88 16.78
CA GLN A 82 -59.17 -11.60 16.37
C GLN A 82 -57.71 -11.84 15.96
N HIS A 83 -57.44 -11.67 14.66
CA HIS A 83 -56.11 -11.70 14.08
C HIS A 83 -55.36 -10.43 14.52
N ASP A 84 -54.67 -10.48 15.65
CA ASP A 84 -53.71 -9.43 16.02
C ASP A 84 -52.48 -9.59 15.12
N GLU A 85 -52.48 -8.89 14.00
CA GLU A 85 -51.33 -8.69 13.13
C GLU A 85 -50.32 -7.78 13.84
N SER A 86 -49.10 -8.27 14.07
CA SER A 86 -48.02 -7.44 14.64
C SER A 86 -47.16 -6.89 13.51
N GLU A 87 -47.16 -5.57 13.35
CA GLU A 87 -46.17 -4.88 12.53
C GLU A 87 -44.78 -5.03 13.16
N VAL A 88 -43.80 -5.39 12.33
CA VAL A 88 -42.39 -5.49 12.72
C VAL A 88 -41.54 -4.64 11.79
N GLU A 89 -40.48 -4.04 12.33
CA GLU A 89 -39.47 -3.31 11.56
C GLU A 89 -38.40 -4.27 11.05
N LEU A 90 -38.03 -4.13 9.78
CA LEU A 90 -36.95 -4.86 9.13
C LEU A 90 -35.86 -3.86 8.69
N ASP A 91 -34.61 -4.10 9.05
CA ASP A 91 -33.44 -3.34 8.56
C ASP A 91 -32.58 -4.23 7.64
N LEU A 92 -32.57 -3.93 6.34
CA LEU A 92 -31.83 -4.68 5.34
C LEU A 92 -30.48 -4.01 5.08
N ASN A 93 -29.39 -4.72 5.40
CA ASN A 93 -28.04 -4.36 5.00
C ASN A 93 -27.69 -5.07 3.69
N ILE A 94 -27.67 -4.32 2.59
CA ILE A 94 -27.60 -4.86 1.23
C ILE A 94 -26.18 -4.71 0.69
N TYR A 95 -25.64 -5.83 0.21
CA TYR A 95 -24.28 -5.96 -0.31
C TYR A 95 -24.33 -6.43 -1.76
N HIS A 96 -23.52 -5.81 -2.61
CA HIS A 96 -23.18 -6.39 -3.91
C HIS A 96 -22.41 -7.71 -3.71
N GLU A 97 -22.64 -8.71 -4.55
CA GLU A 97 -21.98 -10.03 -4.47
C GLU A 97 -20.45 -9.92 -4.37
N ASP A 98 -19.81 -9.20 -5.29
CA ASP A 98 -18.35 -9.07 -5.30
C ASP A 98 -17.79 -8.40 -4.03
N PHE A 99 -18.49 -7.37 -3.54
CA PHE A 99 -18.10 -6.71 -2.30
C PHE A 99 -18.27 -7.64 -1.10
N PHE A 100 -19.34 -8.44 -1.06
CA PHE A 100 -19.54 -9.44 -0.01
C PHE A 100 -18.45 -10.52 -0.05
N ARG A 101 -18.11 -11.05 -1.23
CA ARG A 101 -16.99 -11.99 -1.43
C ARG A 101 -15.68 -11.41 -0.92
N GLN A 102 -15.40 -10.14 -1.22
CA GLN A 102 -14.22 -9.45 -0.69
C GLN A 102 -14.20 -9.44 0.85
N LEU A 103 -15.33 -9.21 1.51
CA LEU A 103 -15.40 -9.21 2.97
C LEU A 103 -15.21 -10.62 3.57
N VAL A 104 -15.70 -11.66 2.89
CA VAL A 104 -15.42 -13.07 3.24
C VAL A 104 -13.92 -13.36 3.11
N ASP A 105 -13.32 -12.98 1.99
CA ASP A 105 -11.88 -13.09 1.69
C ASP A 105 -10.97 -12.27 2.60
N GLN A 106 -11.52 -11.29 3.32
CA GLN A 106 -10.83 -10.48 4.32
C GLN A 106 -11.11 -10.98 5.75
N ASN A 107 -11.85 -12.08 5.87
CA ASN A 107 -12.30 -12.68 7.13
C ASN A 107 -13.00 -11.68 8.08
N VAL A 108 -13.85 -10.81 7.51
CA VAL A 108 -14.63 -9.83 8.28
C VAL A 108 -15.64 -10.55 9.15
N VAL A 109 -15.39 -10.61 10.46
CA VAL A 109 -16.16 -11.43 11.42
C VAL A 109 -17.66 -11.16 11.35
N MET A 110 -18.06 -9.90 11.18
CA MET A 110 -19.46 -9.51 11.00
C MET A 110 -20.13 -10.26 9.83
N VAL A 111 -19.47 -10.32 8.68
CA VAL A 111 -19.96 -11.03 7.50
C VAL A 111 -19.90 -12.54 7.71
N LEU A 112 -18.85 -13.03 8.36
CA LEU A 112 -18.70 -14.45 8.64
C LEU A 112 -19.77 -15.00 9.59
N THR A 113 -20.31 -14.19 10.52
CA THR A 113 -21.47 -14.63 11.33
C THR A 113 -22.69 -14.96 10.49
N ALA A 114 -22.87 -14.31 9.33
CA ALA A 114 -23.94 -14.64 8.39
C ALA A 114 -23.58 -15.86 7.53
N VAL A 115 -22.33 -15.97 7.07
CA VAL A 115 -21.86 -17.14 6.29
C VAL A 115 -21.95 -18.44 7.10
N PHE A 116 -21.69 -18.37 8.40
CA PHE A 116 -21.80 -19.48 9.34
C PHE A 116 -23.11 -19.48 10.13
N ALA A 117 -24.12 -18.71 9.70
CA ALA A 117 -25.40 -18.69 10.38
C ALA A 117 -26.04 -20.09 10.39
N PRO A 118 -26.72 -20.47 11.48
CA PRO A 118 -27.41 -21.76 11.53
C PRO A 118 -28.56 -21.78 10.50
N PRO A 119 -29.01 -22.95 10.02
CA PRO A 119 -29.98 -23.07 8.93
C PRO A 119 -31.26 -22.26 9.15
N GLU A 120 -31.75 -22.16 10.39
CA GLU A 120 -32.93 -21.37 10.75
C GLU A 120 -32.78 -19.86 10.58
N ALA A 121 -31.56 -19.35 10.48
CA ALA A 121 -31.23 -17.96 10.23
C ALA A 121 -30.92 -17.68 8.75
N VAL A 122 -30.97 -18.69 7.88
CA VAL A 122 -30.76 -18.55 6.43
C VAL A 122 -32.12 -18.60 5.72
N LEU A 123 -32.63 -17.44 5.31
CA LEU A 123 -33.94 -17.33 4.64
C LEU A 123 -33.84 -17.65 3.15
N LEU A 124 -32.71 -17.30 2.52
CA LEU A 124 -32.43 -17.60 1.12
C LEU A 124 -30.92 -17.86 0.96
N GLN A 125 -30.54 -18.89 0.20
CA GLN A 125 -29.16 -19.15 -0.17
C GLN A 125 -29.08 -19.71 -1.60
N ARG A 126 -28.61 -18.88 -2.53
CA ARG A 126 -28.32 -19.28 -3.92
C ARG A 126 -26.83 -19.47 -4.17
N VAL A 127 -25.98 -18.86 -3.35
CA VAL A 127 -24.52 -18.93 -3.45
C VAL A 127 -23.92 -19.49 -2.16
N ASP A 128 -23.02 -20.47 -2.27
CA ASP A 128 -22.30 -21.03 -1.13
C ASP A 128 -21.01 -20.26 -0.83
N TYR A 129 -21.11 -19.21 -0.01
CA TYR A 129 -19.94 -18.47 0.48
C TYR A 129 -19.13 -19.24 1.52
N ARG A 130 -19.74 -20.25 2.18
CA ARG A 130 -19.04 -21.07 3.18
C ARG A 130 -18.07 -22.03 2.49
N GLY A 131 -18.43 -22.59 1.34
CA GLY A 131 -17.58 -23.47 0.54
C GLY A 131 -16.35 -22.81 -0.07
N VAL A 132 -16.35 -21.47 -0.21
CA VAL A 132 -15.19 -20.70 -0.72
C VAL A 132 -14.43 -19.94 0.37
N PHE A 133 -14.90 -19.98 1.61
CA PHE A 133 -14.24 -19.33 2.74
C PHE A 133 -12.93 -20.05 3.07
N ALA A 134 -11.85 -19.27 3.20
CA ALA A 134 -10.58 -19.72 3.75
C ALA A 134 -10.21 -18.85 4.95
N LEU A 135 -9.96 -19.50 6.10
CA LEU A 135 -9.42 -18.81 7.27
C LEU A 135 -7.98 -18.39 7.01
N ARG A 136 -7.67 -17.13 7.31
CA ARG A 136 -6.36 -16.49 7.19
C ARG A 136 -6.14 -15.64 8.44
N LEU A 137 -5.41 -16.18 9.41
CA LEU A 137 -5.25 -15.59 10.74
C LEU A 137 -4.64 -14.18 10.70
N PRO A 138 -3.61 -13.87 9.90
CA PRO A 138 -3.15 -12.50 9.73
C PRO A 138 -4.22 -11.51 9.27
N GLN A 139 -5.12 -11.90 8.36
CA GLN A 139 -6.25 -11.04 7.93
C GLN A 139 -7.24 -10.81 9.06
N LEU A 140 -7.65 -11.89 9.74
CA LEU A 140 -8.56 -11.83 10.88
C LEU A 140 -8.01 -10.91 11.99
N ARG A 141 -6.72 -11.07 12.33
CA ARG A 141 -5.99 -10.23 13.30
C ARG A 141 -5.95 -8.76 12.88
N ASN A 142 -5.72 -8.48 11.60
CA ASN A 142 -5.71 -7.13 11.05
C ASN A 142 -7.09 -6.47 11.15
N TYR A 143 -8.14 -7.18 10.71
CA TYR A 143 -9.53 -6.73 10.81
C TYR A 143 -9.92 -6.39 12.26
N ILE A 144 -9.69 -7.32 13.20
CA ILE A 144 -10.06 -7.13 14.60
C ILE A 144 -9.32 -5.96 15.25
N THR A 145 -8.04 -5.76 14.92
CA THR A 145 -7.27 -4.61 15.40
C THR A 145 -7.91 -3.28 14.99
N GLY A 146 -8.25 -3.13 13.71
CA GLY A 146 -8.89 -1.93 13.19
C GLY A 146 -10.28 -1.72 13.79
N PHE A 147 -11.07 -2.80 13.83
CA PHE A 147 -12.42 -2.83 14.38
C PHE A 147 -12.47 -2.39 15.85
N LEU A 148 -11.64 -2.98 16.71
CA LEU A 148 -11.57 -2.67 18.14
C LEU A 148 -11.29 -1.18 18.38
N THR A 149 -10.29 -0.63 17.67
CA THR A 149 -9.89 0.77 17.83
C THR A 149 -11.01 1.72 17.41
N ALA A 150 -11.63 1.47 16.26
CA ALA A 150 -12.70 2.32 15.74
C ALA A 150 -13.97 2.24 16.60
N LYS A 151 -14.43 1.05 16.95
CA LYS A 151 -15.65 0.85 17.75
C LYS A 151 -15.51 1.36 19.17
N TRP A 152 -14.35 1.20 19.80
CA TRP A 152 -14.13 1.72 21.16
C TRP A 152 -14.15 3.25 21.20
N ARG A 153 -13.51 3.92 20.23
CA ARG A 153 -13.58 5.39 20.09
C ARG A 153 -15.01 5.84 19.82
N ARG A 154 -15.76 5.10 19.00
CA ARG A 154 -17.17 5.37 18.74
C ARG A 154 -18.00 5.23 20.02
N ALA A 155 -17.83 4.15 20.79
CA ALA A 155 -18.51 3.99 22.08
C ALA A 155 -18.24 5.18 23.01
N GLN A 156 -16.98 5.59 23.16
CA GLN A 156 -16.60 6.75 23.97
C GLN A 156 -17.29 8.04 23.50
N HIS A 157 -17.36 8.26 22.18
CA HIS A 157 -18.04 9.41 21.61
C HIS A 157 -19.56 9.39 21.90
N TYR A 158 -20.20 8.25 21.65
CA TYR A 158 -21.64 8.05 21.86
C TYR A 158 -22.03 8.10 23.34
N TRP A 159 -21.11 7.84 24.27
CA TRP A 159 -21.42 7.90 25.71
C TRP A 159 -22.02 9.26 26.14
N LYS A 160 -21.63 10.34 25.45
CA LYS A 160 -22.14 11.70 25.71
C LYS A 160 -23.52 11.97 25.10
N GLN A 161 -23.94 11.18 24.12
CA GLN A 161 -25.16 11.37 23.34
C GLN A 161 -26.23 10.36 23.75
N ASP A 162 -25.87 9.09 23.73
CA ASP A 162 -26.72 7.95 24.07
C ASP A 162 -25.88 6.87 24.78
N LYS A 163 -26.07 6.77 26.10
CA LYS A 163 -25.38 5.78 26.93
C LYS A 163 -25.76 4.35 26.55
N ARG A 164 -27.01 4.09 26.16
CA ARG A 164 -27.49 2.75 25.81
C ARG A 164 -26.83 2.25 24.53
N ASP A 165 -26.73 3.10 23.51
CA ASP A 165 -26.03 2.78 22.28
C ASP A 165 -24.53 2.58 22.51
N SER A 166 -23.92 3.40 23.38
CA SER A 166 -22.53 3.20 23.77
C SER A 166 -22.31 1.84 24.44
N LYS A 167 -23.17 1.44 25.39
CA LYS A 167 -23.17 0.11 26.03
C LYS A 167 -23.30 -1.01 24.99
N LYS A 168 -24.24 -0.88 24.04
CA LYS A 168 -24.44 -1.83 22.93
C LYS A 168 -23.16 -1.97 22.09
N ILE A 169 -22.45 -0.88 21.80
CA ILE A 169 -21.18 -0.93 21.08
C ILE A 169 -20.09 -1.64 21.91
N VAL A 170 -19.96 -1.38 23.21
CA VAL A 170 -18.99 -2.07 24.08
C VAL A 170 -19.26 -3.58 24.11
N ALA A 171 -20.52 -4.00 24.28
CA ALA A 171 -20.89 -5.41 24.24
C ALA A 171 -20.60 -6.05 22.88
N THR A 172 -20.85 -5.33 21.78
CA THR A 172 -20.53 -5.80 20.42
C THR A 172 -19.04 -6.02 20.23
N VAL A 173 -18.19 -5.15 20.79
CA VAL A 173 -16.72 -5.33 20.75
C VAL A 173 -16.30 -6.65 21.38
N ILE A 174 -16.80 -6.95 22.59
CA ILE A 174 -16.46 -8.19 23.29
C ILE A 174 -16.98 -9.41 22.52
N ARG A 175 -18.25 -9.37 22.06
CA ARG A 175 -18.83 -10.45 21.26
C ARG A 175 -17.98 -10.78 20.05
N TYR A 176 -17.58 -9.78 19.26
CA TYR A 176 -16.82 -10.04 18.03
C TYR A 176 -15.41 -10.52 18.31
N LEU A 177 -14.80 -10.15 19.43
CA LEU A 177 -13.54 -10.74 19.87
C LEU A 177 -13.69 -12.22 20.21
N LEU A 178 -14.78 -12.61 20.88
CA LEU A 178 -15.07 -14.01 21.20
C LEU A 178 -15.35 -14.83 19.93
N LEU A 179 -16.16 -14.30 19.01
CA LEU A 179 -16.43 -14.95 17.72
C LEU A 179 -15.16 -15.06 16.86
N ALA A 180 -14.28 -14.05 16.89
CA ALA A 180 -12.99 -14.13 16.21
C ALA A 180 -12.07 -15.20 16.82
N LEU A 181 -12.07 -15.35 18.16
CA LEU A 181 -11.32 -16.39 18.84
C LEU A 181 -11.84 -17.79 18.52
N GLU A 182 -13.16 -17.96 18.50
CA GLU A 182 -13.79 -19.22 18.06
C GLU A 182 -13.40 -19.53 16.62
N LEU A 183 -13.56 -18.56 15.71
CA LEU A 183 -13.17 -18.71 14.31
C LEU A 183 -11.69 -19.08 14.16
N ALA A 184 -10.80 -18.45 14.92
CA ALA A 184 -9.37 -18.74 14.89
C ALA A 184 -9.01 -20.14 15.39
N ARG A 185 -9.79 -20.69 16.33
CA ARG A 185 -9.56 -22.01 16.94
C ARG A 185 -10.20 -23.14 16.14
N GLU A 186 -11.44 -22.93 15.70
CA GLU A 186 -12.29 -23.97 15.10
C GLU A 186 -12.36 -23.88 13.58
N GLY A 187 -11.89 -22.78 12.97
CA GLY A 187 -12.07 -22.53 11.53
C GLY A 187 -13.49 -22.15 11.13
N ALA A 188 -14.43 -22.07 12.09
CA ALA A 188 -15.83 -21.72 11.87
C ALA A 188 -16.40 -20.99 13.09
N ILE A 189 -17.49 -20.25 12.89
CA ILE A 189 -18.33 -19.77 13.98
C ILE A 189 -19.43 -20.81 14.19
N THR A 190 -19.46 -21.45 15.35
CA THR A 190 -20.46 -22.49 15.65
C THR A 190 -21.53 -22.00 16.62
N ASP A 191 -21.21 -20.99 17.43
CA ASP A 191 -22.14 -20.35 18.35
C ASP A 191 -22.19 -18.83 18.14
N ALA A 192 -23.19 -18.37 17.39
CA ALA A 192 -23.44 -16.95 17.19
C ALA A 192 -23.89 -16.22 18.48
N THR A 193 -24.18 -16.93 19.57
CA THR A 193 -24.65 -16.39 20.85
C THR A 193 -23.52 -16.06 21.82
N LEU A 194 -22.26 -16.34 21.44
CA LEU A 194 -21.09 -16.01 22.26
C LEU A 194 -21.10 -14.55 22.74
N GLY A 195 -20.74 -14.37 24.01
CA GLY A 195 -20.74 -13.06 24.66
C GLY A 195 -22.12 -12.54 25.10
N ASN A 196 -23.19 -13.34 25.01
CA ASN A 196 -24.49 -12.96 25.54
C ASN A 196 -24.49 -12.64 27.03
N ASP A 197 -23.67 -13.31 27.82
CA ASP A 197 -23.56 -13.01 29.26
C ASP A 197 -22.99 -11.61 29.49
N TYR A 198 -21.92 -11.24 28.76
CA TYR A 198 -21.38 -9.88 28.78
C TYR A 198 -22.37 -8.87 28.21
N TYR A 199 -23.13 -9.23 27.17
CA TYR A 199 -24.15 -8.35 26.61
C TYR A 199 -25.21 -8.01 27.67
N ARG A 200 -25.77 -9.00 28.36
CA ARG A 200 -26.75 -8.78 29.43
C ARG A 200 -26.13 -7.98 30.58
N GLU A 201 -24.96 -8.39 31.06
CA GLU A 201 -24.23 -7.68 32.13
C GLU A 201 -23.99 -6.19 31.79
N ILE A 202 -23.59 -5.88 30.56
CA ILE A 202 -23.32 -4.51 30.11
C ILE A 202 -24.61 -3.71 29.94
N MET A 203 -25.65 -4.31 29.34
CA MET A 203 -26.91 -3.63 29.06
C MET A 203 -27.74 -3.40 30.33
N ASP A 204 -27.68 -4.32 31.29
CA ASP A 204 -28.41 -4.26 32.56
C ASP A 204 -27.65 -3.47 33.64
N SER A 205 -26.39 -3.10 33.39
CA SER A 205 -25.60 -2.29 34.33
C SER A 205 -26.22 -0.90 34.53
N GLU A 206 -26.41 -0.49 35.77
CA GLU A 206 -26.89 0.86 36.14
C GLU A 206 -25.79 1.94 36.10
N GLU A 207 -24.54 1.55 35.80
CA GLU A 207 -23.39 2.46 35.85
C GLU A 207 -23.48 3.58 34.83
N GLU A 208 -23.16 4.79 35.30
CA GLU A 208 -23.42 6.05 34.60
C GLU A 208 -22.16 6.75 34.07
N THR A 209 -20.97 6.26 34.40
CA THR A 209 -19.69 6.85 34.00
C THR A 209 -19.01 6.00 32.92
N TRP A 210 -18.43 6.67 31.92
CA TRP A 210 -17.60 5.99 30.90
C TRP A 210 -16.37 5.32 31.54
N ASP A 211 -15.84 5.91 32.60
CA ASP A 211 -14.68 5.41 33.32
C ASP A 211 -14.89 3.99 33.85
N TYR A 212 -16.08 3.67 34.34
CA TYR A 212 -16.44 2.29 34.71
C TYR A 212 -16.22 1.30 33.56
N TYR A 213 -16.77 1.60 32.37
CA TYR A 213 -16.67 0.70 31.21
C TYR A 213 -15.25 0.64 30.66
N GLN A 214 -14.54 1.77 30.71
CA GLN A 214 -13.14 1.84 30.35
C GLN A 214 -12.28 1.02 31.30
N THR A 215 -12.51 1.07 32.60
CA THR A 215 -11.72 0.35 33.62
C THR A 215 -12.06 -1.14 33.64
N LYS A 216 -13.34 -1.50 33.50
CA LYS A 216 -13.78 -2.90 33.58
C LYS A 216 -13.61 -3.67 32.27
N TYR A 217 -14.11 -3.13 31.16
CA TYR A 217 -14.25 -3.90 29.91
C TYR A 217 -13.11 -3.66 28.93
N ARG A 218 -12.38 -2.52 29.00
CA ARG A 218 -11.21 -2.33 28.12
C ARG A 218 -10.11 -3.34 28.39
N PRO A 219 -9.74 -3.67 29.65
CA PRO A 219 -8.74 -4.70 29.91
C PRO A 219 -9.17 -6.07 29.40
N LEU A 220 -10.44 -6.44 29.56
CA LEU A 220 -10.99 -7.69 29.00
C LEU A 220 -10.87 -7.72 27.47
N ALA A 221 -11.32 -6.67 26.78
CA ALA A 221 -11.21 -6.58 25.32
C ALA A 221 -9.74 -6.64 24.86
N ASN A 222 -8.83 -5.98 25.57
CA ASN A 222 -7.39 -6.05 25.29
C ASN A 222 -6.83 -7.47 25.54
N ALA A 223 -7.29 -8.18 26.58
CA ALA A 223 -6.86 -9.54 26.87
C ALA A 223 -7.32 -10.54 25.80
N LEU A 224 -8.58 -10.46 25.37
CA LEU A 224 -9.12 -11.27 24.28
C LEU A 224 -8.40 -10.96 22.95
N ALA A 225 -8.17 -9.68 22.66
CA ALA A 225 -7.39 -9.29 21.49
C ALA A 225 -5.95 -9.83 21.58
N LYS A 226 -5.30 -9.78 22.76
CA LYS A 226 -3.96 -10.33 22.96
C LYS A 226 -3.93 -11.84 22.71
N GLN A 227 -4.95 -12.59 23.15
CA GLN A 227 -5.05 -14.02 22.85
C GLN A 227 -5.12 -14.26 21.34
N LEU A 228 -5.95 -13.53 20.61
CA LEU A 228 -6.08 -13.65 19.16
C LEU A 228 -4.78 -13.28 18.41
N MET A 229 -4.06 -12.27 18.91
CA MET A 229 -2.80 -11.81 18.32
C MET A 229 -1.61 -12.72 18.65
N SER A 230 -1.74 -13.61 19.63
CA SER A 230 -0.65 -14.52 19.99
C SER A 230 -0.45 -15.53 18.84
N PRO A 231 0.78 -15.72 18.34
CA PRO A 231 1.04 -16.71 17.32
C PRO A 231 0.81 -18.12 17.89
N SER A 232 0.19 -19.00 17.11
CA SER A 232 0.06 -20.41 17.46
C SER A 232 1.44 -21.07 17.49
N GLU A 233 1.57 -22.27 18.08
CA GLU A 233 2.82 -23.04 18.04
C GLU A 233 3.29 -23.31 16.60
N VAL A 234 2.34 -23.54 15.68
CA VAL A 234 2.61 -23.71 14.25
C VAL A 234 3.17 -22.41 13.66
N ALA A 235 2.53 -21.26 13.91
CA ALA A 235 3.03 -19.97 13.43
C ALA A 235 4.42 -19.65 14.00
N GLN A 236 4.64 -19.92 15.29
CA GLN A 236 5.96 -19.73 15.91
C GLN A 236 7.01 -20.59 15.22
N SER A 237 6.73 -21.88 15.02
CA SER A 237 7.63 -22.78 14.29
C SER A 237 7.92 -22.29 12.87
N LEU A 238 6.91 -21.81 12.15
CA LEU A 238 7.05 -21.27 10.80
C LEU A 238 7.84 -19.95 10.75
N MET A 239 7.88 -19.19 11.84
CA MET A 239 8.63 -17.93 11.94
C MET A 239 10.08 -18.11 12.41
N THR A 240 10.39 -19.19 13.15
CA THR A 240 11.73 -19.40 13.75
C THR A 240 12.65 -20.31 12.94
N ASN A 241 12.12 -21.11 12.00
CA ASN A 241 12.91 -22.08 11.24
C ASN A 241 13.72 -21.43 10.11
N ASP A 242 14.75 -20.64 10.45
CA ASP A 242 15.82 -20.24 9.54
C ASP A 242 17.02 -21.22 9.57
N GLU A 243 17.02 -22.18 10.50
CA GLU A 243 18.06 -23.22 10.54
C GLU A 243 17.76 -24.29 9.48
N ALA A 244 18.38 -24.14 8.31
CA ALA A 244 18.46 -25.21 7.32
C ALA A 244 19.07 -26.44 8.02
N PRO A 245 18.39 -27.60 8.02
CA PRO A 245 18.98 -28.80 8.57
C PRO A 245 20.26 -29.10 7.77
N SER A 246 21.41 -29.08 8.45
CA SER A 246 22.72 -29.40 7.87
C SER A 246 22.89 -30.89 7.58
N ASP A 247 21.79 -31.64 7.44
CA ASP A 247 21.85 -33.06 7.12
C ASP A 247 22.47 -33.17 5.72
N GLY A 248 23.61 -33.85 5.64
CA GLY A 248 24.43 -34.03 4.43
C GLY A 248 23.78 -34.86 3.32
N GLY A 249 22.48 -34.69 3.09
CA GLY A 249 21.77 -35.16 1.91
C GLY A 249 22.20 -34.38 0.67
N ALA A 250 22.15 -35.03 -0.49
CA ALA A 250 22.66 -34.49 -1.76
C ALA A 250 21.83 -33.35 -2.37
N HIS A 251 20.66 -33.01 -1.80
CA HIS A 251 19.76 -31.97 -2.31
C HIS A 251 19.37 -31.00 -1.19
N ALA A 252 19.47 -29.70 -1.48
CA ALA A 252 18.97 -28.66 -0.58
C ALA A 252 17.43 -28.71 -0.55
N VAL A 253 16.85 -28.57 0.64
CA VAL A 253 15.39 -28.57 0.83
C VAL A 253 14.94 -27.16 1.18
N SER A 254 13.96 -26.63 0.45
CA SER A 254 13.53 -25.26 0.70
C SER A 254 12.77 -25.15 2.03
N PRO A 255 12.90 -24.02 2.76
CA PRO A 255 12.06 -23.70 3.91
C PRO A 255 10.57 -24.00 3.69
N THR A 256 10.03 -23.64 2.53
CA THR A 256 8.62 -23.91 2.18
C THR A 256 8.32 -25.41 2.09
N THR A 257 9.21 -26.20 1.48
CA THR A 257 9.08 -27.65 1.39
C THR A 257 9.08 -28.31 2.77
N LEU A 258 10.03 -27.92 3.64
CA LEU A 258 10.10 -28.40 5.02
C LEU A 258 8.83 -28.04 5.80
N ALA A 259 8.35 -26.81 5.65
CA ALA A 259 7.13 -26.34 6.28
C ALA A 259 5.89 -27.13 5.82
N LEU A 260 5.76 -27.39 4.52
CA LEU A 260 4.68 -28.19 3.95
C LEU A 260 4.70 -29.63 4.45
N ARG A 261 5.87 -30.27 4.49
CA ARG A 261 6.03 -31.64 5.01
C ARG A 261 5.64 -31.73 6.49
N ARG A 262 5.97 -30.70 7.28
CA ARG A 262 5.77 -30.71 8.74
C ARG A 262 4.36 -30.34 9.16
N HIS A 263 3.75 -29.35 8.50
CA HIS A 263 2.49 -28.74 8.94
C HIS A 263 1.35 -28.86 7.92
N GLY A 264 1.65 -29.16 6.65
CA GLY A 264 0.67 -29.27 5.57
C GLY A 264 0.24 -27.92 4.97
N LEU A 265 -0.27 -27.97 3.74
CA LEU A 265 -0.68 -26.80 2.97
C LEU A 265 -1.71 -25.91 3.70
N GLN A 266 -2.74 -26.52 4.29
CA GLN A 266 -3.82 -25.78 4.95
C GLN A 266 -3.30 -24.95 6.13
N ALA A 267 -2.37 -25.49 6.91
CA ALA A 267 -1.79 -24.78 8.05
C ALA A 267 -0.98 -23.55 7.59
N LEU A 268 -0.17 -23.70 6.54
CA LEU A 268 0.61 -22.60 5.97
C LEU A 268 -0.30 -21.49 5.43
N CYS A 269 -1.34 -21.83 4.66
CA CYS A 269 -2.31 -20.86 4.16
C CYS A 269 -3.03 -20.12 5.31
N THR A 270 -3.39 -20.84 6.36
CA THR A 270 -4.10 -20.29 7.52
C THR A 270 -3.22 -19.37 8.36
N GLU A 271 -2.03 -19.81 8.72
CA GLU A 271 -1.14 -19.10 9.65
C GLU A 271 -0.37 -17.96 8.98
N LEU A 272 0.00 -18.12 7.70
CA LEU A 272 0.84 -17.18 6.98
C LEU A 272 0.07 -16.35 5.94
N SER A 273 -1.25 -16.55 5.82
CA SER A 273 -2.11 -15.90 4.79
C SER A 273 -1.62 -16.12 3.36
N LEU A 274 -1.16 -17.33 3.05
CA LEU A 274 -0.77 -17.67 1.68
C LEU A 274 -2.01 -17.99 0.85
N ALA A 275 -2.08 -17.42 -0.35
CA ALA A 275 -2.93 -17.92 -1.41
C ALA A 275 -2.29 -19.17 -2.03
N ASN A 276 -3.13 -20.14 -2.38
CA ASN A 276 -2.72 -21.31 -3.13
C ASN A 276 -3.60 -21.47 -4.37
N HIS A 277 -2.98 -21.89 -5.46
CA HIS A 277 -3.64 -22.20 -6.72
C HIS A 277 -3.07 -23.50 -7.28
N ARG A 278 -3.89 -24.33 -7.91
CA ARG A 278 -3.40 -25.54 -8.60
C ARG A 278 -3.28 -25.27 -10.08
N HIS A 279 -2.26 -25.85 -10.72
CA HIS A 279 -2.09 -25.75 -12.17
C HIS A 279 -3.29 -26.40 -12.88
N SER A 280 -3.85 -25.72 -13.90
CA SER A 280 -5.09 -26.13 -14.56
C SER A 280 -5.06 -27.55 -15.16
N LYS A 281 -3.95 -27.90 -15.83
CA LYS A 281 -3.72 -29.22 -16.44
C LYS A 281 -3.01 -30.25 -15.54
N ARG A 282 -2.35 -29.82 -14.47
CA ARG A 282 -1.46 -30.63 -13.63
C ARG A 282 -1.78 -30.38 -12.16
N PRO A 283 -2.91 -30.90 -11.64
CA PRO A 283 -3.45 -30.48 -10.35
C PRO A 283 -2.53 -30.76 -9.16
N ASN A 284 -1.57 -31.69 -9.29
CA ASN A 284 -0.53 -31.96 -8.31
C ASN A 284 0.50 -30.82 -8.17
N LEU A 285 0.60 -29.93 -9.16
CA LEU A 285 1.42 -28.72 -9.07
C LEU A 285 0.67 -27.63 -8.32
N VAL A 286 1.18 -27.29 -7.14
CA VAL A 286 0.61 -26.30 -6.24
C VAL A 286 1.46 -25.04 -6.24
N HIS A 287 0.82 -23.93 -6.55
CA HIS A 287 1.42 -22.60 -6.61
C HIS A 287 1.10 -21.81 -5.34
N LEU A 288 2.11 -21.28 -4.66
CA LEU A 288 1.97 -20.52 -3.42
C LEU A 288 2.40 -19.07 -3.58
N ILE A 289 1.52 -18.18 -3.10
CA ILE A 289 1.70 -16.72 -3.18
C ILE A 289 1.37 -16.13 -1.83
N SER A 290 2.28 -15.31 -1.30
CA SER A 290 2.06 -14.51 -0.11
C SER A 290 1.48 -13.15 -0.49
N ASP A 291 0.65 -12.63 0.40
CA ASP A 291 0.06 -11.30 0.24
C ASP A 291 0.94 -10.30 1.00
N ALA A 292 1.60 -9.42 0.24
CA ALA A 292 2.55 -8.45 0.79
C ALA A 292 1.93 -7.51 1.84
N ALA A 293 0.61 -7.36 1.89
CA ALA A 293 -0.06 -6.49 2.86
C ALA A 293 -0.31 -7.17 4.23
N ILE A 294 -0.33 -8.50 4.28
CA ILE A 294 -0.84 -9.26 5.45
C ILE A 294 0.02 -10.45 5.84
N SER A 295 0.76 -11.06 4.92
CA SER A 295 1.62 -12.20 5.22
C SER A 295 2.82 -11.75 6.06
N PRO A 296 3.29 -12.56 7.03
CA PRO A 296 4.42 -12.21 7.88
C PRO A 296 5.73 -12.37 7.10
N LEU A 297 6.16 -11.32 6.39
CA LEU A 297 7.32 -11.37 5.49
C LEU A 297 8.68 -11.58 6.19
N ASN A 298 8.71 -11.60 7.53
CA ASN A 298 9.87 -12.04 8.30
C ASN A 298 10.08 -13.55 8.27
N ALA A 299 9.05 -14.34 7.99
CA ALA A 299 9.20 -15.78 7.81
C ALA A 299 9.84 -16.11 6.45
N SER A 300 10.89 -16.93 6.44
CA SER A 300 11.56 -17.40 5.21
C SER A 300 10.60 -18.08 4.23
N VAL A 301 9.70 -18.94 4.74
CA VAL A 301 8.62 -19.58 3.96
C VAL A 301 7.79 -18.56 3.17
N VAL A 302 7.44 -17.44 3.81
CA VAL A 302 6.64 -16.39 3.18
C VAL A 302 7.43 -15.69 2.07
N ARG A 303 8.74 -15.47 2.27
CA ARG A 303 9.61 -14.82 1.26
C ARG A 303 9.79 -15.68 0.00
N GLU A 304 9.80 -17.00 0.15
CA GLU A 304 9.82 -17.97 -0.97
C GLU A 304 8.48 -18.07 -1.70
N CYS A 305 7.37 -17.91 -0.98
CA CYS A 305 6.02 -17.94 -1.55
C CYS A 305 5.70 -16.66 -2.32
N GLN A 306 6.43 -16.38 -3.41
CA GLN A 306 6.16 -15.29 -4.35
C GLN A 306 5.88 -15.81 -5.75
N GLY A 307 5.26 -16.99 -5.81
CA GLY A 307 4.96 -17.69 -7.03
C GLY A 307 5.73 -19.01 -7.20
N ILE A 308 6.23 -19.57 -6.08
CA ILE A 308 6.81 -20.92 -6.06
C ILE A 308 5.75 -21.93 -6.50
N VAL A 309 6.16 -22.89 -7.34
CA VAL A 309 5.35 -24.05 -7.73
C VAL A 309 6.02 -25.31 -7.20
N LEU A 310 5.27 -26.11 -6.46
CA LEU A 310 5.73 -27.33 -5.80
C LEU A 310 4.94 -28.53 -6.33
N ASP A 311 5.59 -29.68 -6.46
CA ASP A 311 4.95 -30.94 -6.83
C ASP A 311 4.52 -31.71 -5.57
N GLU A 312 3.21 -31.75 -5.31
CA GLU A 312 2.63 -32.49 -4.18
C GLU A 312 2.87 -34.00 -4.29
N ASP A 313 2.98 -34.55 -5.51
CA ASP A 313 3.24 -35.98 -5.73
C ASP A 313 4.72 -36.35 -5.50
N ASP A 314 5.63 -35.36 -5.50
CA ASP A 314 7.08 -35.51 -5.26
C ASP A 314 7.49 -34.84 -3.94
N GLU A 315 6.76 -35.15 -2.86
CA GLU A 315 7.01 -34.66 -1.50
C GLU A 315 7.20 -33.12 -1.40
N TRP A 316 6.39 -32.37 -2.14
CA TRP A 316 6.45 -30.91 -2.24
C TRP A 316 7.76 -30.38 -2.80
N ARG A 317 8.45 -31.13 -3.66
CA ARG A 317 9.68 -30.63 -4.32
C ARG A 317 9.37 -29.36 -5.14
N PRO A 318 10.16 -28.28 -5.00
CA PRO A 318 10.03 -27.12 -5.87
C PRO A 318 10.34 -27.49 -7.32
N VAL A 319 9.39 -27.24 -8.21
CA VAL A 319 9.59 -27.38 -9.67
C VAL A 319 9.75 -26.01 -10.34
N CYS A 320 9.25 -24.95 -9.70
CA CYS A 320 9.52 -23.56 -10.06
C CYS A 320 9.79 -22.76 -8.80
N LEU A 321 10.92 -22.04 -8.76
CA LEU A 321 11.31 -21.23 -7.62
C LEU A 321 11.76 -19.85 -8.13
N PRO A 322 10.81 -18.91 -8.28
CA PRO A 322 11.09 -17.56 -8.76
C PRO A 322 11.90 -16.76 -7.74
N LEU A 323 12.05 -15.46 -8.03
CA LEU A 323 12.71 -14.52 -7.14
C LEU A 323 12.00 -14.44 -5.78
N HIS A 324 12.79 -14.28 -4.72
CA HIS A 324 12.23 -13.90 -3.42
C HIS A 324 11.58 -12.52 -3.50
N HIS A 325 10.64 -12.23 -2.59
CA HIS A 325 9.97 -10.94 -2.53
C HIS A 325 10.99 -9.79 -2.47
N ALA A 326 11.09 -9.01 -3.54
CA ALA A 326 11.80 -7.75 -3.50
C ALA A 326 10.92 -6.74 -2.76
N GLY A 327 11.26 -6.40 -1.52
CA GLY A 327 10.58 -5.28 -0.83
C GLY A 327 10.85 -3.99 -1.60
N SER A 328 9.84 -3.20 -1.96
CA SER A 328 10.11 -1.88 -2.58
C SER A 328 10.20 -0.79 -1.53
N TYR A 329 11.27 0.00 -1.56
CA TYR A 329 11.58 1.10 -0.65
C TYR A 329 10.92 2.40 -1.11
N TRP A 330 10.00 2.93 -0.30
CA TRP A 330 9.37 4.23 -0.54
C TRP A 330 9.21 5.09 0.72
N TYR A 331 9.07 6.39 0.48
CA TYR A 331 9.16 7.47 1.48
C TYR A 331 8.03 7.49 2.52
N GLU A 332 6.80 7.06 2.19
CA GLU A 332 5.63 7.21 3.08
C GLU A 332 5.74 6.48 4.42
N HIS A 333 6.48 5.36 4.46
CA HIS A 333 6.75 4.60 5.70
C HIS A 333 7.58 5.36 6.75
N TRP A 334 8.13 6.54 6.41
CA TRP A 334 8.96 7.35 7.31
C TRP A 334 8.37 8.74 7.64
N SER A 335 7.18 9.06 7.15
CA SER A 335 6.46 10.29 7.49
C SER A 335 6.14 10.36 9.01
N GLU A 336 5.94 11.55 9.58
CA GLU A 336 5.53 11.71 10.98
C GLU A 336 4.18 11.03 11.27
N ALA A 337 3.30 10.86 10.28
CA ALA A 337 2.08 10.07 10.43
C ALA A 337 2.40 8.59 10.66
N ALA A 338 3.36 8.03 9.90
CA ALA A 338 3.87 6.68 10.09
C ALA A 338 4.68 6.54 11.39
N LYS A 339 5.49 7.53 11.79
CA LYS A 339 6.24 7.52 13.08
C LYS A 339 5.35 7.75 14.31
N LYS A 340 4.32 8.58 14.22
CA LYS A 340 3.30 8.74 15.26
C LYS A 340 2.48 7.46 15.38
N LYS A 341 2.11 6.84 14.23
CA LYS A 341 1.64 5.46 14.19
C LYS A 341 2.66 4.54 14.87
N LYS A 342 3.95 4.53 14.51
CA LYS A 342 5.03 3.69 15.05
C LYS A 342 5.31 3.90 16.54
N ARG A 343 5.04 5.08 17.10
CA ARG A 343 5.10 5.36 18.55
C ARG A 343 3.85 4.87 19.26
N GLU A 344 2.67 4.99 18.65
CA GLU A 344 1.42 4.37 19.10
C GLU A 344 1.42 2.84 18.87
N ILE A 345 2.24 2.37 17.93
CA ILE A 345 2.43 1.00 17.39
C ILE A 345 3.84 0.49 17.76
N LYS A 346 4.47 1.00 18.82
CA LYS A 346 5.66 0.33 19.39
C LYS A 346 5.34 -1.10 19.89
N SER A 347 4.06 -1.51 19.80
CA SER A 347 3.54 -2.85 20.06
C SER A 347 3.08 -3.65 18.82
N LYS A 348 3.21 -3.17 17.56
CA LYS A 348 2.80 -3.99 16.39
C LYS A 348 3.79 -3.94 15.21
N GLU A 349 4.15 -5.12 14.75
CA GLU A 349 5.13 -5.47 13.69
C GLU A 349 4.69 -5.10 12.24
N THR A 350 3.70 -4.24 12.05
CA THR A 350 2.97 -4.15 10.76
C THR A 350 3.55 -3.23 9.69
N ASP A 351 4.77 -2.71 9.83
CA ASP A 351 5.54 -2.08 8.72
C ASP A 351 6.67 -3.02 8.23
N GLY A 352 6.44 -4.33 8.35
CA GLY A 352 7.45 -5.39 8.28
C GLY A 352 8.17 -5.54 6.94
N VAL A 353 7.50 -5.37 5.80
CA VAL A 353 8.08 -5.73 4.48
C VAL A 353 9.41 -5.06 4.18
N LEU A 354 9.46 -3.75 4.42
CA LEU A 354 10.59 -2.93 4.04
C LEU A 354 11.73 -2.99 5.06
N TYR A 355 11.34 -2.93 6.33
CA TYR A 355 12.30 -2.97 7.41
C TYR A 355 12.94 -4.35 7.49
N VAL A 356 12.17 -5.43 7.31
CA VAL A 356 12.69 -6.80 7.28
C VAL A 356 13.64 -6.98 6.11
N SER A 357 13.26 -6.68 4.86
CA SER A 357 14.15 -6.91 3.71
C SER A 357 15.46 -6.12 3.85
N SER A 358 15.41 -4.82 4.16
CA SER A 358 16.62 -4.00 4.33
C SER A 358 17.42 -4.31 5.60
N SER A 359 16.83 -4.95 6.61
CA SER A 359 17.53 -5.40 7.83
C SER A 359 18.22 -6.74 7.69
N VAL A 360 17.73 -7.60 6.79
CA VAL A 360 18.28 -8.94 6.56
C VAL A 360 19.30 -8.94 5.42
N MET A 361 19.23 -7.95 4.51
CA MET A 361 20.22 -7.79 3.44
C MET A 361 21.63 -7.54 3.97
N GLN A 362 22.61 -8.16 3.30
CA GLN A 362 24.03 -7.93 3.53
C GLN A 362 24.50 -6.71 2.75
N TRP A 363 24.52 -5.55 3.42
CA TRP A 363 24.98 -4.30 2.82
C TRP A 363 26.49 -4.28 2.67
N GLY A 364 26.99 -4.02 1.46
CA GLY A 364 28.42 -4.03 1.19
C GLY A 364 28.77 -3.69 -0.27
N PRO A 365 30.07 -3.60 -0.60
CA PRO A 365 30.53 -3.27 -1.96
C PRO A 365 30.16 -4.34 -3.00
N ASP A 366 29.99 -5.59 -2.57
CA ASP A 366 29.68 -6.73 -3.44
C ASP A 366 28.21 -6.79 -3.87
N MET A 367 27.39 -5.82 -3.42
CA MET A 367 26.03 -5.67 -3.91
C MET A 367 26.02 -5.31 -5.39
N THR A 368 24.94 -5.67 -6.07
CA THR A 368 24.70 -5.28 -7.46
C THR A 368 23.46 -4.42 -7.57
N VAL A 369 23.47 -3.53 -8.55
CA VAL A 369 22.38 -2.61 -8.88
C VAL A 369 22.04 -2.78 -10.36
N TYR A 370 20.76 -2.76 -10.68
CA TYR A 370 20.27 -2.77 -12.06
C TYR A 370 18.95 -2.03 -12.16
N HIS A 371 18.48 -1.81 -13.39
CA HIS A 371 17.24 -1.09 -13.63
C HIS A 371 16.00 -1.95 -13.36
N ASP A 372 15.00 -1.36 -12.68
CA ASP A 372 13.67 -1.96 -12.60
C ASP A 372 12.95 -1.71 -13.92
N LEU A 373 12.77 -2.77 -14.71
CA LEU A 373 12.23 -2.69 -16.06
C LEU A 373 10.71 -2.47 -16.08
N ASP A 374 10.03 -2.69 -14.95
CA ASP A 374 8.56 -2.71 -14.87
C ASP A 374 7.98 -3.56 -16.01
N GLY A 375 8.37 -4.82 -16.03
CA GLY A 375 7.78 -5.87 -16.88
C GLY A 375 6.81 -6.75 -16.10
N ILE A 376 6.32 -7.78 -16.76
CA ILE A 376 5.59 -8.88 -16.11
C ILE A 376 6.56 -10.00 -15.80
N GLU A 377 6.69 -10.33 -14.52
CA GLU A 377 7.48 -11.47 -14.08
C GLU A 377 6.85 -12.79 -14.54
N ALA A 378 7.64 -13.61 -15.24
CA ALA A 378 7.29 -14.97 -15.64
C ALA A 378 8.48 -15.91 -15.42
N SER A 379 8.20 -17.17 -15.08
CA SER A 379 9.24 -18.16 -14.79
C SER A 379 9.06 -19.40 -15.66
N LEU A 380 10.13 -19.77 -16.37
CA LEU A 380 10.21 -20.96 -17.20
C LEU A 380 10.87 -22.09 -16.40
N PHE A 381 10.23 -23.25 -16.37
CA PHE A 381 10.71 -24.41 -15.61
C PHE A 381 10.36 -25.71 -16.32
N PHE A 382 11.13 -26.78 -16.10
CA PHE A 382 10.89 -28.06 -16.74
C PHE A 382 10.11 -29.00 -15.83
N TYR A 383 9.09 -29.66 -16.36
CA TYR A 383 8.34 -30.66 -15.60
C TYR A 383 7.83 -31.79 -16.52
N LYS A 384 8.22 -33.02 -16.20
CA LYS A 384 7.80 -34.27 -16.87
C LYS A 384 7.87 -34.19 -18.41
N GLY A 385 9.01 -33.78 -18.96
CA GLY A 385 9.25 -33.81 -20.41
C GLY A 385 8.90 -32.53 -21.16
N GLU A 386 8.36 -31.50 -20.48
CA GLU A 386 8.01 -30.23 -21.12
C GLU A 386 8.45 -29.02 -20.31
N TRP A 387 8.78 -27.95 -21.03
CA TRP A 387 8.97 -26.62 -20.46
C TRP A 387 7.60 -25.99 -20.21
N LEU A 388 7.36 -25.63 -18.96
CA LEU A 388 6.19 -24.91 -18.50
C LEU A 388 6.55 -23.47 -18.16
N LEU A 389 5.52 -22.63 -18.13
CA LEU A 389 5.62 -21.24 -17.75
C LEU A 389 4.71 -20.99 -16.55
N SER A 390 5.23 -20.41 -15.47
CA SER A 390 4.43 -19.80 -14.43
C SER A 390 4.59 -18.29 -14.46
N SER A 391 3.76 -17.61 -13.69
CA SER A 391 3.95 -16.20 -13.38
C SER A 391 3.54 -15.97 -11.94
N ARG A 392 3.72 -14.76 -11.42
CA ARG A 392 3.46 -14.46 -10.01
C ARG A 392 2.08 -14.89 -9.49
N TRP A 393 1.05 -14.94 -10.34
CA TRP A 393 -0.34 -15.19 -9.91
C TRP A 393 -0.93 -16.52 -10.41
N SER A 394 -0.19 -17.29 -11.21
CA SER A 394 -0.66 -18.58 -11.73
C SER A 394 0.48 -19.53 -12.04
N ALA A 395 0.28 -20.80 -11.69
CA ALA A 395 1.22 -21.90 -11.89
C ALA A 395 1.57 -22.17 -13.37
N ASP A 396 0.67 -21.76 -14.27
CA ASP A 396 0.71 -21.97 -15.72
C ASP A 396 0.64 -20.65 -16.51
N ALA A 397 0.80 -19.52 -15.81
CA ALA A 397 0.66 -18.18 -16.36
C ALA A 397 -0.68 -17.92 -17.10
N SER A 398 -1.73 -18.69 -16.80
CA SER A 398 -3.06 -18.55 -17.42
C SER A 398 -3.88 -17.37 -16.90
N GLN A 399 -3.33 -16.57 -15.99
CA GLN A 399 -4.05 -15.40 -15.48
C GLN A 399 -4.32 -14.41 -16.63
N PRO A 400 -5.53 -13.85 -16.72
CA PRO A 400 -5.81 -12.79 -17.66
C PRO A 400 -4.88 -11.59 -17.45
N LEU A 401 -4.48 -10.96 -18.55
CA LEU A 401 -3.62 -9.78 -18.49
C LEU A 401 -4.32 -8.60 -17.78
N LEU A 402 -5.63 -8.45 -18.00
CA LEU A 402 -6.45 -7.41 -17.38
C LEU A 402 -6.54 -7.56 -15.85
N ASP A 403 -6.62 -8.79 -15.34
CA ASP A 403 -6.65 -9.05 -13.89
C ASP A 403 -5.42 -8.51 -13.16
N ILE A 404 -4.26 -8.45 -13.83
CA ILE A 404 -3.03 -7.90 -13.26
C ILE A 404 -3.15 -6.39 -13.09
N LEU A 405 -3.77 -5.70 -14.05
CA LEU A 405 -4.02 -4.26 -13.98
C LEU A 405 -5.00 -3.95 -12.83
N ASP A 406 -6.07 -4.73 -12.71
CA ASP A 406 -7.07 -4.55 -11.65
C ASP A 406 -6.51 -4.81 -10.25
N ARG A 407 -5.68 -5.85 -10.08
CA ARG A 407 -5.07 -6.14 -8.78
C ARG A 407 -4.07 -5.05 -8.35
N ARG A 408 -3.37 -4.40 -9.28
CA ARG A 408 -2.45 -3.28 -8.98
C ARG A 408 -3.17 -2.00 -8.56
N LYS A 409 -4.46 -1.83 -8.90
CA LYS A 409 -5.30 -0.72 -8.36
C LYS A 409 -5.54 -0.83 -6.86
N GLY A 410 -5.09 -1.92 -6.23
CA GLY A 410 -5.33 -2.25 -4.84
C GLY A 410 -6.77 -2.72 -4.67
N LYS A 411 -6.98 -3.71 -3.80
CA LYS A 411 -8.33 -4.08 -3.34
C LYS A 411 -9.04 -2.95 -2.56
N HIS A 412 -8.46 -1.74 -2.52
CA HIS A 412 -9.09 -0.51 -2.08
C HIS A 412 -9.75 0.20 -3.25
N HIS A 413 -10.69 -0.48 -3.91
CA HIS A 413 -11.71 0.25 -4.65
C HIS A 413 -12.38 1.21 -3.65
N ASN A 414 -12.20 2.52 -3.87
CA ASN A 414 -13.02 3.58 -3.28
C ASN A 414 -13.90 4.15 -4.39
N PRO A 415 -15.05 3.52 -4.69
CA PRO A 415 -15.83 3.73 -5.93
C PRO A 415 -16.66 5.01 -5.99
N PHE A 416 -16.27 6.06 -5.25
CA PHE A 416 -17.07 7.28 -5.13
C PHE A 416 -16.91 8.26 -6.30
N THR A 417 -16.45 7.83 -7.48
CA THR A 417 -16.28 8.72 -8.64
C THR A 417 -16.94 8.17 -9.88
N PHE A 418 -18.26 8.35 -9.94
CA PHE A 418 -19.12 8.05 -11.10
C PHE A 418 -19.03 9.12 -12.21
N LEU A 419 -17.87 9.76 -12.41
CA LEU A 419 -17.72 10.81 -13.43
C LEU A 419 -16.36 10.82 -14.17
N GLU A 420 -15.54 9.77 -14.06
CA GLU A 420 -14.19 9.73 -14.67
C GLU A 420 -13.94 8.51 -15.58
N GLU A 421 -15.00 7.96 -16.17
CA GLU A 421 -14.89 6.92 -17.22
C GLU A 421 -14.06 7.39 -18.42
N GLN A 422 -14.09 8.69 -18.77
CA GLN A 422 -13.51 9.18 -20.04
C GLN A 422 -11.98 9.29 -20.11
N LEU A 423 -11.25 9.26 -18.99
CA LEU A 423 -9.78 9.26 -18.99
C LEU A 423 -9.19 7.93 -18.48
N GLN A 424 -9.96 7.18 -17.69
CA GLN A 424 -9.60 5.86 -17.19
C GLN A 424 -9.71 4.81 -18.31
N ASP A 425 -10.64 5.05 -19.25
CA ASP A 425 -10.71 4.36 -20.54
C ASP A 425 -9.40 4.45 -21.33
N ALA A 426 -8.61 5.54 -21.29
CA ALA A 426 -7.53 5.69 -22.28
C ALA A 426 -6.43 4.62 -22.16
N CYS A 427 -6.04 4.20 -20.95
CA CYS A 427 -5.07 3.12 -20.76
C CYS A 427 -5.72 1.75 -20.97
N GLU A 428 -6.91 1.50 -20.41
CA GLU A 428 -7.57 0.20 -20.55
C GLU A 428 -8.08 -0.04 -21.96
N VAL A 429 -8.74 0.92 -22.59
CA VAL A 429 -9.10 0.89 -24.01
C VAL A 429 -7.87 0.72 -24.87
N ARG A 430 -6.71 1.27 -24.50
CA ARG A 430 -5.47 1.00 -25.23
C ARG A 430 -5.00 -0.45 -25.05
N VAL A 431 -5.00 -0.99 -23.83
CA VAL A 431 -4.69 -2.41 -23.58
C VAL A 431 -5.65 -3.32 -24.33
N ILE A 432 -6.94 -3.04 -24.21
CA ILE A 432 -8.02 -3.74 -24.88
C ILE A 432 -7.78 -3.69 -26.38
N ARG A 433 -7.56 -2.52 -26.99
CA ARG A 433 -7.23 -2.41 -28.42
C ARG A 433 -5.99 -3.21 -28.81
N GLU A 434 -4.92 -3.12 -28.03
CA GLU A 434 -3.69 -3.86 -28.30
C GLU A 434 -3.86 -5.39 -28.12
N ILE A 435 -4.81 -5.82 -27.28
CA ILE A 435 -5.24 -7.23 -27.13
C ILE A 435 -6.20 -7.62 -28.27
N GLU A 436 -7.14 -6.78 -28.65
CA GLU A 436 -8.10 -7.00 -29.75
C GLU A 436 -7.35 -7.23 -31.08
N ASP A 437 -6.25 -6.51 -31.30
CA ASP A 437 -5.33 -6.71 -32.44
C ASP A 437 -4.73 -8.13 -32.50
N THR A 438 -4.75 -8.89 -31.40
CA THR A 438 -4.31 -10.30 -31.36
C THR A 438 -5.39 -11.28 -31.81
N GLY A 439 -6.62 -10.82 -32.06
CA GLY A 439 -7.77 -11.65 -32.43
C GLY A 439 -8.35 -12.49 -31.29
N LYS A 440 -7.89 -12.28 -30.05
CA LYS A 440 -8.50 -12.86 -28.85
C LYS A 440 -9.53 -11.90 -28.27
N ALA A 441 -10.69 -12.41 -27.88
CA ALA A 441 -11.74 -11.62 -27.23
C ALA A 441 -11.26 -11.10 -25.86
N ASP A 442 -11.77 -9.93 -25.47
CA ASP A 442 -11.51 -9.25 -24.20
C ASP A 442 -11.53 -10.22 -23.01
N GLY A 443 -10.45 -10.21 -22.24
CA GLY A 443 -10.31 -11.00 -21.02
C GLY A 443 -9.76 -12.42 -21.18
N THR A 444 -9.53 -12.91 -22.41
CA THR A 444 -8.95 -14.26 -22.64
C THR A 444 -7.45 -14.25 -22.92
N TYR A 445 -6.85 -13.07 -23.13
CA TYR A 445 -5.42 -12.95 -23.38
C TYR A 445 -4.65 -13.02 -22.06
N THR A 446 -3.79 -14.03 -21.93
CA THR A 446 -3.11 -14.39 -20.69
C THR A 446 -1.65 -13.92 -20.65
N VAL A 447 -1.01 -14.02 -19.49
CA VAL A 447 0.44 -13.81 -19.39
C VAL A 447 1.22 -14.82 -20.23
N ALA A 448 0.77 -16.08 -20.27
CA ALA A 448 1.38 -17.10 -21.11
C ALA A 448 1.32 -16.72 -22.59
N ASP A 449 0.19 -16.18 -23.06
CA ASP A 449 0.06 -15.72 -24.44
C ASP A 449 1.02 -14.58 -24.74
N LEU A 450 1.12 -13.61 -23.83
CA LEU A 450 2.06 -12.49 -23.98
C LEU A 450 3.50 -13.00 -24.06
N PHE A 451 3.90 -13.86 -23.13
CA PHE A 451 5.25 -14.43 -23.10
C PHE A 451 5.58 -15.15 -24.41
N TRP A 452 4.75 -16.11 -24.83
CA TRP A 452 5.05 -16.90 -26.02
C TRP A 452 4.97 -16.08 -27.31
N ASN A 453 4.11 -15.07 -27.37
CA ASN A 453 4.06 -14.17 -28.53
C ASN A 453 5.35 -13.35 -28.66
N VAL A 454 5.85 -12.77 -27.56
CA VAL A 454 7.12 -12.03 -27.58
C VAL A 454 8.29 -12.98 -27.85
N TRP A 455 8.28 -14.17 -27.22
CA TRP A 455 9.31 -15.20 -27.41
C TRP A 455 9.43 -15.62 -28.87
N ASN A 456 8.30 -15.95 -29.52
CA ASN A 456 8.28 -16.42 -30.89
C ASN A 456 8.53 -15.32 -31.92
N ALA A 457 8.31 -14.04 -31.55
CA ALA A 457 8.61 -12.90 -32.40
C ALA A 457 10.10 -12.57 -32.45
N HIS A 458 10.88 -12.95 -31.43
CA HIS A 458 12.30 -12.69 -31.38
C HIS A 458 13.09 -13.80 -32.09
N GLU A 459 13.71 -13.46 -33.23
CA GLU A 459 14.62 -14.38 -33.91
C GLU A 459 15.82 -14.71 -33.00
N GLY A 460 16.03 -15.99 -32.70
CA GLY A 460 17.19 -16.47 -31.94
C GLY A 460 16.93 -16.89 -30.49
N TYR A 461 15.74 -16.68 -29.93
CA TYR A 461 15.42 -17.23 -28.62
C TYR A 461 15.22 -18.76 -28.71
N VAL A 462 15.98 -19.49 -27.90
CA VAL A 462 15.94 -20.97 -27.88
C VAL A 462 15.52 -21.45 -26.49
N LEU A 463 14.72 -22.52 -26.42
CA LEU A 463 14.40 -23.16 -25.15
C LEU A 463 15.65 -23.79 -24.52
N PRO A 464 15.72 -23.88 -23.18
CA PRO A 464 16.84 -24.52 -22.54
C PRO A 464 16.93 -26.02 -22.87
N GLY A 465 18.16 -26.54 -22.93
CA GLY A 465 18.46 -27.94 -23.24
C GLY A 465 18.21 -28.88 -22.06
N GLU A 466 18.32 -30.20 -22.31
CA GLU A 466 18.10 -31.24 -21.29
C GLU A 466 19.02 -31.09 -20.07
N GLU A 467 20.22 -30.56 -20.28
CA GLU A 467 21.23 -30.32 -19.24
C GLU A 467 20.84 -29.27 -18.20
N HIS A 468 19.80 -28.48 -18.44
CA HIS A 468 19.31 -27.45 -17.52
C HIS A 468 17.85 -27.66 -17.10
N THR A 469 17.35 -28.89 -17.22
CA THR A 469 16.01 -29.27 -16.76
C THR A 469 15.83 -29.18 -15.24
N ASP A 470 16.91 -29.01 -14.50
CA ASP A 470 16.95 -28.75 -13.06
C ASP A 470 17.07 -27.25 -12.73
N LYS A 471 16.85 -26.36 -13.70
CA LYS A 471 16.92 -24.91 -13.52
C LYS A 471 15.54 -24.26 -13.64
N CYS A 472 15.34 -23.18 -12.88
CA CYS A 472 14.22 -22.27 -13.00
C CYS A 472 14.73 -20.92 -13.50
N PHE A 473 14.20 -20.45 -14.64
CA PHE A 473 14.58 -19.19 -15.26
C PHE A 473 13.50 -18.15 -15.03
N THR A 474 13.82 -17.01 -14.43
CA THR A 474 12.85 -15.92 -14.20
C THR A 474 13.16 -14.75 -15.11
N PHE A 475 12.14 -14.26 -15.79
CA PHE A 475 12.20 -13.21 -16.79
C PHE A 475 11.25 -12.06 -16.45
N ASP A 476 11.61 -10.87 -16.92
CA ASP A 476 10.67 -9.76 -17.11
C ASP A 476 10.21 -9.73 -18.57
N VAL A 477 8.91 -9.87 -18.81
CA VAL A 477 8.29 -9.68 -20.12
C VAL A 477 8.03 -8.21 -20.33
N CYS A 478 8.76 -7.60 -21.27
CA CYS A 478 8.75 -6.19 -21.60
C CYS A 478 8.00 -5.98 -22.92
N SER A 479 6.74 -5.53 -22.86
CA SER A 479 5.89 -5.39 -24.04
C SER A 479 5.02 -4.15 -23.97
N ARG A 480 4.74 -3.53 -25.11
CA ARG A 480 3.78 -2.42 -25.24
C ARG A 480 2.35 -2.83 -24.88
N ARG A 481 1.99 -4.09 -25.15
CA ARG A 481 0.67 -4.69 -24.87
C ARG A 481 0.34 -4.74 -23.39
N PHE A 482 1.33 -4.52 -22.54
CA PHE A 482 1.15 -4.30 -21.13
C PHE A 482 1.71 -2.92 -20.76
N PRO A 483 0.89 -1.85 -20.86
CA PRO A 483 1.32 -0.47 -20.66
C PRO A 483 1.52 -0.24 -19.17
N HIS A 484 2.72 -0.59 -18.77
CA HIS A 484 3.40 0.02 -17.67
C HIS A 484 3.72 1.48 -17.97
N ILE A 485 4.16 2.20 -16.93
CA ILE A 485 4.63 3.58 -17.10
C ILE A 485 5.92 3.59 -17.90
N VAL A 486 6.73 2.54 -17.73
CA VAL A 486 7.86 2.24 -18.61
C VAL A 486 7.33 1.77 -19.96
N ARG A 487 7.83 2.38 -21.03
CA ARG A 487 7.45 2.10 -22.41
C ARG A 487 8.47 1.16 -23.06
N HIS A 488 8.01 -0.05 -23.36
CA HIS A 488 8.77 -1.06 -24.09
C HIS A 488 8.28 -1.14 -25.54
N GLY A 489 9.17 -1.24 -26.52
CA GLY A 489 8.78 -1.48 -27.92
C GLY A 489 8.37 -0.26 -28.75
N ASP A 490 8.54 0.96 -28.24
CA ASP A 490 8.31 2.19 -29.02
C ASP A 490 9.53 2.51 -29.89
N GLU A 491 9.32 3.07 -31.10
CA GLU A 491 10.40 3.37 -32.08
C GLU A 491 11.53 4.25 -31.49
N GLU A 492 11.20 5.13 -30.53
CA GLU A 492 12.18 5.96 -29.81
C GLU A 492 12.87 5.24 -28.64
N ALA A 493 12.26 4.19 -28.08
CA ALA A 493 12.84 3.44 -26.96
C ALA A 493 14.10 2.66 -27.37
N GLN A 494 14.39 2.58 -28.67
CA GLN A 494 15.47 1.81 -29.30
C GLN A 494 15.38 0.28 -29.08
N GLU A 495 14.44 -0.17 -28.25
CA GLU A 495 14.35 -1.53 -27.74
C GLU A 495 12.93 -2.05 -27.99
N GLY A 496 12.83 -3.10 -28.82
CA GLY A 496 11.57 -3.77 -29.17
C GLY A 496 10.89 -4.46 -27.97
N GLU A 497 9.77 -5.15 -28.23
CA GLU A 497 9.25 -6.12 -27.26
C GLU A 497 10.31 -7.21 -27.03
N ARG A 498 10.55 -7.56 -25.77
CA ARG A 498 11.61 -8.52 -25.41
C ARG A 498 11.32 -9.21 -24.09
N ILE A 499 12.07 -10.27 -23.84
CA ILE A 499 12.01 -11.02 -22.58
C ILE A 499 13.41 -10.99 -21.97
N VAL A 500 13.54 -10.34 -20.82
CA VAL A 500 14.84 -10.11 -20.19
C VAL A 500 15.05 -11.11 -19.06
N LEU A 501 16.05 -11.97 -19.21
CA LEU A 501 16.45 -12.92 -18.16
C LEU A 501 16.97 -12.14 -16.95
N HIS A 502 16.33 -12.38 -15.82
CA HIS A 502 16.61 -11.66 -14.60
C HIS A 502 17.35 -12.54 -13.58
N SER A 503 16.94 -13.80 -13.42
CA SER A 503 17.62 -14.77 -12.57
C SER A 503 17.51 -16.20 -13.09
N VAL A 504 18.46 -17.02 -12.67
CA VAL A 504 18.44 -18.47 -12.86
C VAL A 504 18.65 -19.09 -11.49
N ARG A 505 17.82 -20.06 -11.13
CA ARG A 505 17.98 -20.79 -9.87
C ARG A 505 18.17 -22.27 -10.14
N ASP A 506 19.13 -22.88 -9.45
CA ASP A 506 19.32 -24.32 -9.42
C ASP A 506 18.30 -24.95 -8.47
N LEU A 507 17.49 -25.89 -8.95
CA LEU A 507 16.45 -26.53 -8.12
C LEU A 507 16.98 -27.66 -7.23
N ASN A 508 18.24 -28.07 -7.42
CA ASN A 508 18.91 -29.07 -6.58
C ASN A 508 19.66 -28.41 -5.41
N THR A 509 20.33 -27.27 -5.65
CA THR A 509 21.05 -26.51 -4.61
C THR A 509 20.23 -25.37 -4.03
N LEU A 510 19.16 -24.95 -4.72
CA LEU A 510 18.33 -23.77 -4.42
C LEU A 510 19.08 -22.43 -4.52
N GLU A 511 20.33 -22.45 -4.98
CA GLU A 511 21.16 -21.26 -5.15
C GLU A 511 20.81 -20.53 -6.45
N GLU A 512 20.92 -19.20 -6.42
CA GLU A 512 20.84 -18.40 -7.64
C GLU A 512 22.18 -18.43 -8.38
N LEU A 513 22.12 -18.65 -9.69
CA LEU A 513 23.26 -18.68 -10.59
C LEU A 513 23.36 -17.36 -11.37
N ASP A 514 24.55 -17.04 -11.88
CA ASP A 514 24.70 -15.90 -12.80
C ASP A 514 23.84 -16.14 -14.07
N PRO A 515 22.90 -15.26 -14.41
CA PRO A 515 22.07 -15.42 -15.61
C PRO A 515 22.84 -15.22 -16.92
N LYS A 516 23.97 -14.49 -16.93
CA LYS A 516 24.65 -14.11 -18.18
C LYS A 516 25.07 -15.30 -19.06
N PRO A 517 25.70 -16.38 -18.54
CA PRO A 517 26.07 -17.52 -19.37
C PRO A 517 24.89 -18.21 -20.04
N PHE A 518 23.73 -18.27 -19.37
CA PHE A 518 22.50 -18.87 -19.90
C PHE A 518 21.90 -18.00 -21.00
N ALA A 519 21.83 -16.69 -20.77
CA ALA A 519 21.33 -15.74 -21.77
C ALA A 519 22.15 -15.81 -23.07
N VAL A 520 23.49 -15.80 -22.97
CA VAL A 520 24.37 -15.94 -24.16
C VAL A 520 24.14 -17.28 -24.87
N LYS A 521 24.00 -18.37 -24.11
CA LYS A 521 23.81 -19.71 -24.68
C LYS A 521 22.49 -19.87 -25.43
N TYR A 522 21.41 -19.28 -24.92
CA TYR A 522 20.06 -19.45 -25.45
C TYR A 522 19.54 -18.25 -26.24
N GLY A 523 20.41 -17.25 -26.48
CA GLY A 523 20.10 -16.07 -27.27
C GLY A 523 19.17 -15.07 -26.59
N TRP A 524 19.03 -15.10 -25.26
CA TRP A 524 18.13 -14.22 -24.52
C TRP A 524 18.79 -12.89 -24.16
N ASP A 525 17.96 -11.88 -23.93
CA ASP A 525 18.40 -10.67 -23.24
C ASP A 525 18.64 -10.96 -21.75
N VAL A 526 19.54 -10.22 -21.11
CA VAL A 526 19.84 -10.36 -19.68
C VAL A 526 19.93 -9.00 -19.02
N VAL A 527 19.44 -8.93 -17.79
CA VAL A 527 19.51 -7.71 -17.00
C VAL A 527 20.97 -7.29 -16.76
N ASN A 528 21.29 -6.03 -17.04
CA ASN A 528 22.63 -5.52 -16.83
C ASN A 528 22.85 -5.19 -15.35
N ARG A 529 23.61 -6.04 -14.65
CA ARG A 529 24.00 -5.87 -13.25
C ARG A 529 25.31 -5.09 -13.16
N THR A 530 25.28 -3.97 -12.45
CA THR A 530 26.44 -3.11 -12.16
C THR A 530 26.81 -3.25 -10.68
N PRO A 531 28.09 -3.37 -10.31
CA PRO A 531 28.51 -3.32 -8.91
C PRO A 531 28.02 -2.04 -8.23
N LEU A 532 27.59 -2.14 -6.97
CA LEU A 532 27.13 -0.99 -6.21
C LEU A 532 28.22 0.08 -6.11
N SER A 533 29.48 -0.32 -5.92
CA SER A 533 30.65 0.57 -5.89
C SER A 533 30.70 1.49 -7.12
N ASP A 534 30.42 0.95 -8.30
CA ASP A 534 30.53 1.68 -9.56
C ASP A 534 29.39 2.69 -9.70
N VAL A 535 28.16 2.30 -9.30
CA VAL A 535 27.02 3.20 -9.25
C VAL A 535 27.28 4.34 -8.25
N LEU A 536 27.87 4.04 -7.09
CA LEU A 536 28.21 5.05 -6.08
C LEU A 536 29.35 5.96 -6.55
N ALA A 537 30.37 5.43 -7.23
CA ALA A 537 31.49 6.20 -7.77
C ALA A 537 31.04 7.18 -8.87
N GLN A 538 30.07 6.79 -9.70
CA GLN A 538 29.46 7.69 -10.70
C GLN A 538 28.71 8.87 -10.07
N LEU A 539 28.28 8.76 -8.82
CA LEU A 539 27.68 9.86 -8.06
C LEU A 539 28.74 10.80 -7.44
N GLY A 540 30.02 10.42 -7.46
CA GLY A 540 31.17 11.16 -6.93
C GLY A 540 31.54 10.78 -5.49
N ASP A 541 32.83 10.52 -5.25
CA ASP A 541 33.35 10.01 -3.96
C ASP A 541 33.65 11.10 -2.90
N GLY A 542 33.68 12.38 -3.25
CA GLY A 542 34.34 13.37 -2.37
C GLY A 542 33.95 14.84 -2.49
N GLU A 543 33.13 15.24 -3.47
CA GLU A 543 32.42 16.51 -3.30
C GLU A 543 31.22 16.19 -2.42
N ALA A 544 31.27 16.65 -1.16
CA ALA A 544 30.15 16.58 -0.24
C ALA A 544 28.84 16.76 -1.03
N LEU A 545 28.03 15.69 -1.14
CA LEU A 545 26.73 15.64 -1.84
C LEU A 545 26.24 17.07 -2.05
N PRO A 546 26.33 17.62 -3.28
CA PRO A 546 26.43 19.05 -3.56
C PRO A 546 25.60 19.80 -2.56
N SER A 547 26.27 20.47 -1.60
CA SER A 547 25.72 20.82 -0.27
C SER A 547 24.21 20.61 -0.20
N LEU A 548 23.80 19.53 0.48
CA LEU A 548 22.44 19.02 0.79
C LEU A 548 21.29 20.04 0.93
N GLU A 549 21.61 21.31 0.98
CA GLU A 549 20.69 22.42 1.05
C GLU A 549 19.88 22.66 -0.21
N ILE A 550 20.25 22.16 -1.40
CA ILE A 550 19.63 22.75 -2.59
C ILE A 550 19.25 21.84 -3.79
N SER A 551 19.88 20.71 -4.15
CA SER A 551 19.53 19.97 -5.41
C SER A 551 18.63 18.74 -5.25
N VAL A 552 18.29 18.37 -4.02
CA VAL A 552 17.59 17.12 -3.71
C VAL A 552 16.09 17.41 -3.56
N PRO A 553 15.19 16.67 -4.26
CA PRO A 553 13.74 16.78 -4.08
C PRO A 553 13.32 16.85 -2.61
N PHE A 554 12.31 17.66 -2.29
CA PHE A 554 11.98 18.01 -0.89
C PHE A 554 11.69 16.81 -0.02
N TRP A 555 11.08 15.77 -0.57
CA TRP A 555 10.80 14.55 0.17
C TRP A 555 12.10 13.83 0.58
N ALA A 556 13.13 13.78 -0.27
CA ALA A 556 14.44 13.24 0.12
C ALA A 556 15.15 14.14 1.14
N ARG A 557 14.96 15.47 1.09
CA ARG A 557 15.47 16.39 2.12
C ARG A 557 14.67 16.34 3.44
N GLU A 558 13.37 16.09 3.40
CA GLU A 558 12.53 15.92 4.58
C GLU A 558 12.91 14.62 5.32
N TRP A 559 13.33 13.58 4.59
CA TRP A 559 14.01 12.43 5.17
C TRP A 559 15.31 12.85 5.85
N VAL A 560 16.24 13.52 5.15
CA VAL A 560 17.54 13.94 5.71
C VAL A 560 17.36 14.83 6.95
N ASN A 561 16.63 15.93 6.84
CA ASN A 561 16.40 16.87 7.94
C ASN A 561 15.78 16.20 9.19
N LYS A 562 15.10 15.06 9.04
CA LYS A 562 14.42 14.33 10.12
C LYS A 562 15.07 13.00 10.49
N SER A 563 15.99 12.47 9.67
CA SER A 563 16.79 11.29 9.98
C SER A 563 17.85 11.67 10.99
N ASP A 564 18.35 10.69 11.74
CA ASP A 564 19.42 10.98 12.69
C ASP A 564 20.70 11.39 11.94
N LEU A 565 20.91 10.86 10.73
CA LEU A 565 21.94 11.30 9.79
C LEU A 565 21.84 12.79 9.45
N GLY A 566 20.70 13.32 9.01
CA GLY A 566 20.64 14.76 8.68
C GLY A 566 20.40 15.67 9.87
N LYS A 567 19.86 15.18 11.00
CA LYS A 567 19.98 15.90 12.29
C LYS A 567 21.45 16.07 12.68
N ARG A 568 22.27 15.03 12.50
CA ARG A 568 23.72 15.09 12.77
C ARG A 568 24.45 15.94 11.74
N ALA A 569 24.14 15.83 10.45
CA ALA A 569 24.69 16.70 9.41
C ALA A 569 24.36 18.17 9.71
N ARG A 570 23.12 18.45 10.14
CA ARG A 570 22.70 19.79 10.60
C ARG A 570 23.39 20.20 11.89
N ARG A 571 23.64 19.29 12.85
CA ARG A 571 24.45 19.58 14.06
C ARG A 571 25.90 19.89 13.71
N ARG A 572 26.51 19.12 12.80
CA ARG A 572 27.88 19.34 12.30
C ARG A 572 27.97 20.68 11.57
N HIS A 573 27.03 20.95 10.66
CA HIS A 573 26.90 22.22 9.97
C HIS A 573 26.71 23.38 10.97
N ASN A 574 25.75 23.28 11.88
CA ASN A 574 25.51 24.32 12.90
C ASN A 574 26.73 24.53 13.81
N LYS A 575 27.44 23.46 14.20
CA LYS A 575 28.69 23.54 14.99
C LYS A 575 29.77 24.26 14.20
N ARG A 576 29.94 23.94 12.91
CA ARG A 576 30.87 24.61 11.99
C ARG A 576 30.51 26.09 11.79
N THR A 577 29.25 26.39 11.50
CA THR A 577 28.73 27.75 11.30
C THR A 577 28.83 28.59 12.56
N ASN A 578 28.54 28.02 13.74
CA ASN A 578 28.73 28.70 15.02
C ASN A 578 30.21 28.95 15.34
N ARG A 579 31.11 27.99 15.01
CA ARG A 579 32.57 28.18 15.17
C ARG A 579 33.09 29.29 14.25
N LEU A 580 32.62 29.35 13.00
CA LEU A 580 32.95 30.43 12.06
C LEU A 580 32.45 31.80 12.54
N ARG A 581 31.19 31.88 13.00
CA ARG A 581 30.63 33.10 13.59
C ARG A 581 31.38 33.55 14.82
N ARG A 582 31.83 32.61 15.67
CA ARG A 582 32.65 32.89 16.85
C ARG A 582 34.03 33.42 16.47
N LYS A 583 34.72 32.80 15.52
CA LYS A 583 35.99 33.31 14.99
C LYS A 583 35.86 34.72 14.36
N GLN A 584 34.76 34.98 13.64
CA GLN A 584 34.46 36.31 13.11
C GLN A 584 34.19 37.34 14.21
N ALA A 585 33.46 36.96 15.27
CA ALA A 585 33.19 37.84 16.41
C ALA A 585 34.44 38.10 17.26
N GLU A 586 35.35 37.13 17.33
CA GLU A 586 36.63 37.23 18.06
C GLU A 586 37.71 37.99 17.26
N GLY A 587 37.41 38.46 16.03
CA GLY A 587 38.34 39.26 15.22
C GLY A 587 39.53 38.47 14.68
N VAL A 588 39.48 37.14 14.69
CA VAL A 588 40.58 36.27 14.26
C VAL A 588 40.56 36.12 12.74
N SER A 589 41.26 37.02 12.04
CA SER A 589 41.48 36.97 10.60
C SER A 589 42.73 36.16 10.27
N GLY A 590 42.64 34.83 10.33
CA GLY A 590 43.70 33.92 9.89
C GLY A 590 43.12 32.79 9.02
N PRO A 591 43.86 32.29 8.01
CA PRO A 591 43.43 31.13 7.25
C PRO A 591 43.25 29.92 8.19
N PRO A 592 42.30 29.02 7.91
CA PRO A 592 42.04 27.88 8.78
C PRO A 592 43.26 26.96 8.79
N GLU A 593 44.02 26.97 9.89
CA GLU A 593 44.98 25.91 10.16
C GLU A 593 44.22 24.57 10.23
N GLN A 594 44.74 23.56 9.53
CA GLN A 594 44.30 22.18 9.61
C GLN A 594 44.61 21.64 11.02
N GLU A 595 43.69 21.86 11.96
CA GLU A 595 43.69 21.14 13.23
C GLU A 595 42.94 19.82 13.03
N ASP A 596 43.62 18.70 13.29
CA ASP A 596 43.09 17.34 13.24
C ASP A 596 41.77 17.22 14.02
N GLU A 597 40.68 16.87 13.32
CA GLU A 597 39.32 16.77 13.87
C GLU A 597 39.10 15.51 14.75
N ASP A 598 40.14 14.68 14.98
CA ASP A 598 40.01 13.34 15.55
C ASP A 598 40.65 13.14 16.95
N ARG A 599 40.81 14.18 17.77
CA ARG A 599 41.15 13.96 19.20
C ARG A 599 39.89 13.72 20.04
N PRO A 600 39.61 12.47 20.49
CA PRO A 600 38.56 12.24 21.47
C PRO A 600 38.95 12.87 22.82
N ASP A 601 37.97 13.48 23.48
CA ASP A 601 38.10 14.04 24.82
C ASP A 601 38.39 12.91 25.82
N ALA A 602 39.68 12.75 26.16
CA ALA A 602 40.15 11.79 27.15
C ALA A 602 40.16 12.46 28.53
N ASP A 603 39.08 12.28 29.30
CA ASP A 603 39.06 12.42 30.76
C ASP A 603 37.78 11.76 31.31
N GLY A 604 37.88 10.50 31.74
CA GLY A 604 36.80 9.76 32.40
C GLY A 604 37.20 8.31 32.68
N ASP A 605 37.32 7.97 33.96
CA ASP A 605 37.75 6.68 34.50
C ASP A 605 37.02 5.48 33.87
N ALA A 606 37.81 4.50 33.42
CA ALA A 606 37.37 3.30 32.70
C ALA A 606 36.75 2.26 33.65
N ASP A 607 35.51 1.88 33.36
CA ASP A 607 34.85 0.67 33.87
C ASP A 607 35.09 -0.44 32.83
N GLU A 608 36.14 -1.25 33.02
CA GLU A 608 36.68 -2.23 32.05
C GLU A 608 35.71 -3.37 31.64
N ASN A 609 34.46 -3.36 32.10
CA ASN A 609 33.42 -4.32 31.68
C ASN A 609 32.30 -3.70 30.83
N ALA A 610 32.36 -2.40 30.52
CA ALA A 610 31.42 -1.73 29.62
C ALA A 610 31.85 -1.75 28.13
N ASP A 611 33.13 -2.07 27.85
CA ASP A 611 33.73 -1.83 26.52
C ASP A 611 33.18 -2.75 25.40
N ASP A 612 32.81 -3.99 25.70
CA ASP A 612 32.36 -4.94 24.66
C ASP A 612 30.92 -4.67 24.18
N ALA A 613 30.02 -4.28 25.09
CA ALA A 613 28.64 -3.95 24.74
C ALA A 613 28.57 -2.63 23.95
N ASP A 614 29.38 -1.64 24.35
CA ASP A 614 29.48 -0.35 23.69
C ASP A 614 30.15 -0.47 22.30
N ALA A 615 31.12 -1.37 22.14
CA ALA A 615 31.75 -1.66 20.85
C ALA A 615 30.77 -2.31 19.86
N GLU A 616 29.97 -3.28 20.30
CA GLU A 616 28.98 -3.94 19.44
C GLU A 616 27.81 -3.00 19.10
N GLU A 617 27.36 -2.17 20.05
CA GLU A 617 26.37 -1.12 19.78
C GLU A 617 26.92 -0.09 18.77
N ALA A 618 28.18 0.33 18.92
CA ALA A 618 28.84 1.25 18.00
C ALA A 618 28.99 0.66 16.59
N LYS A 619 29.31 -0.64 16.49
CA LYS A 619 29.41 -1.37 15.22
C LYS A 619 28.04 -1.50 14.54
N GLN A 620 27.00 -1.88 15.28
CA GLN A 620 25.62 -1.95 14.75
C GLN A 620 25.14 -0.58 14.28
N LYS A 621 25.41 0.46 15.07
CA LYS A 621 25.08 1.84 14.72
C LYS A 621 25.81 2.32 13.46
N LYS A 622 27.10 2.00 13.31
CA LYS A 622 27.88 2.30 12.11
C LYS A 622 27.32 1.58 10.88
N ALA A 623 26.99 0.30 10.99
CA ALA A 623 26.39 -0.48 9.89
C ALA A 623 25.02 0.07 9.47
N VAL A 624 24.19 0.49 10.44
CA VAL A 624 22.91 1.17 10.15
C VAL A 624 23.13 2.49 9.42
N GLU A 625 24.14 3.27 9.81
CA GLU A 625 24.48 4.55 9.19
C GLU A 625 25.00 4.37 7.75
N GLU A 626 25.89 3.41 7.52
CA GLU A 626 26.40 3.07 6.18
C GLU A 626 25.27 2.60 5.25
N ARG A 627 24.39 1.71 5.74
CA ARG A 627 23.19 1.28 5.00
C ARG A 627 22.31 2.47 4.63
N GLU A 628 22.02 3.36 5.58
CA GLU A 628 21.18 4.53 5.33
C GLU A 628 21.80 5.48 4.29
N ASP A 629 23.13 5.65 4.30
CA ASP A 629 23.85 6.44 3.29
C ASP A 629 23.74 5.81 1.89
N ILE A 630 23.92 4.49 1.78
CA ILE A 630 23.78 3.77 0.50
C ILE A 630 22.36 3.93 -0.06
N ILE A 631 21.34 3.64 0.75
CA ILE A 631 19.93 3.80 0.33
C ILE A 631 19.67 5.22 -0.13
N TYR A 632 20.22 6.21 0.57
CA TYR A 632 20.07 7.60 0.21
C TYR A 632 20.70 7.94 -1.15
N ARG A 633 21.95 7.51 -1.38
CA ARG A 633 22.64 7.74 -2.65
C ARG A 633 21.89 7.09 -3.81
N LEU A 634 21.33 5.90 -3.60
CA LEU A 634 20.52 5.21 -4.59
C LEU A 634 19.16 5.88 -4.82
N LEU A 635 18.49 6.37 -3.77
CA LEU A 635 17.29 7.20 -3.91
C LEU A 635 17.60 8.46 -4.71
N TYR A 636 18.74 9.11 -4.45
CA TYR A 636 19.18 10.27 -5.23
C TYR A 636 19.42 9.91 -6.70
N ALA A 637 20.12 8.80 -6.97
CA ALA A 637 20.32 8.29 -8.32
C ALA A 637 18.99 8.01 -9.03
N SER A 638 18.02 7.39 -8.35
CA SER A 638 16.70 7.09 -8.91
C SER A 638 15.93 8.33 -9.36
N THR A 639 16.25 9.50 -8.80
CA THR A 639 15.63 10.79 -9.21
C THR A 639 16.13 11.31 -10.54
N LYS A 640 17.21 10.73 -11.08
CA LYS A 640 17.79 11.10 -12.38
C LYS A 640 17.31 10.20 -13.51
N LEU A 641 16.54 9.17 -13.17
CA LEU A 641 16.00 8.24 -14.13
C LEU A 641 14.82 8.86 -14.89
N ASP A 642 14.74 8.56 -16.19
CA ASP A 642 13.54 8.81 -16.97
C ASP A 642 12.49 7.75 -16.63
N PRO A 643 11.36 8.12 -16.01
CA PRO A 643 10.33 7.15 -15.61
C PRO A 643 9.67 6.44 -16.80
N MET A 644 9.80 6.95 -18.02
CA MET A 644 9.31 6.31 -19.23
C MET A 644 10.22 5.18 -19.71
N ARG A 645 11.47 5.11 -19.24
CA ARG A 645 12.45 4.08 -19.64
C ARG A 645 12.71 3.05 -18.56
N VAL A 646 12.67 3.47 -17.31
CA VAL A 646 12.95 2.60 -16.15
C VAL A 646 12.12 3.06 -14.96
N ALA A 647 11.58 2.11 -14.21
CA ALA A 647 10.75 2.42 -13.05
C ALA A 647 11.55 2.82 -11.82
N GLY A 648 12.82 2.42 -11.78
CA GLY A 648 13.67 2.59 -10.61
C GLY A 648 14.96 1.78 -10.71
N LEU A 649 15.51 1.49 -9.56
CA LEU A 649 16.67 0.62 -9.38
C LEU A 649 16.25 -0.62 -8.59
N VAL A 650 16.89 -1.75 -8.84
CA VAL A 650 16.82 -2.92 -7.97
C VAL A 650 18.22 -3.14 -7.43
N VAL A 651 18.32 -3.30 -6.11
CA VAL A 651 19.57 -3.60 -5.42
C VAL A 651 19.49 -5.04 -4.96
N ALA A 652 20.49 -5.84 -5.32
CA ALA A 652 20.64 -7.22 -4.86
C ALA A 652 21.90 -7.36 -4.01
N ASP A 653 21.79 -8.05 -2.88
CA ASP A 653 22.95 -8.40 -2.06
C ASP A 653 23.62 -9.71 -2.55
N PRO A 654 24.75 -10.12 -1.95
CA PRO A 654 25.42 -11.38 -2.29
C PRO A 654 24.57 -12.63 -2.01
N CYS A 655 23.55 -12.53 -1.15
CA CYS A 655 22.58 -13.60 -0.89
C CYS A 655 21.36 -13.53 -1.83
N HIS A 656 21.42 -12.65 -2.84
CA HIS A 656 20.36 -12.41 -3.82
C HIS A 656 19.03 -11.93 -3.23
N LEU A 657 19.04 -11.44 -1.98
CA LEU A 657 17.94 -10.66 -1.45
C LEU A 657 17.88 -9.33 -2.20
N ARG A 658 16.66 -8.85 -2.46
CA ARG A 658 16.42 -7.71 -3.33
C ARG A 658 15.59 -6.65 -2.66
N ILE A 659 15.89 -5.40 -2.99
CA ILE A 659 15.00 -4.26 -2.77
C ILE A 659 14.82 -3.47 -4.06
N LYS A 660 13.61 -2.99 -4.29
CA LYS A 660 13.30 -2.06 -5.39
C LYS A 660 13.30 -0.62 -4.87
N ILE A 661 14.06 0.26 -5.49
CA ILE A 661 14.09 1.70 -5.22
C ILE A 661 13.40 2.39 -6.40
N GLU A 662 12.10 2.62 -6.26
CA GLU A 662 11.32 3.25 -7.31
C GLU A 662 11.76 4.69 -7.54
N SER A 663 11.87 5.06 -8.81
CA SER A 663 12.00 6.45 -9.22
C SER A 663 10.79 7.23 -8.68
N PRO A 664 11.02 8.37 -8.02
CA PRO A 664 9.95 9.23 -7.53
C PRO A 664 9.01 9.68 -8.65
N GLN A 665 9.55 9.95 -9.83
CA GLN A 665 8.80 10.35 -11.01
C GLN A 665 7.89 9.22 -11.50
N TYR A 666 8.44 8.00 -11.56
CA TYR A 666 7.66 6.81 -11.90
C TYR A 666 6.51 6.63 -10.91
N ARG A 667 6.78 6.74 -9.61
CA ARG A 667 5.76 6.64 -8.56
C ARG A 667 4.70 7.73 -8.66
N LEU A 668 5.08 8.97 -8.97
CA LEU A 668 4.14 10.07 -9.16
C LEU A 668 3.18 9.76 -10.31
N LEU A 669 3.72 9.30 -11.44
CA LEU A 669 2.90 8.88 -12.58
C LEU A 669 2.01 7.70 -12.22
N ARG A 670 2.53 6.69 -11.51
CA ARG A 670 1.74 5.55 -11.04
C ARG A 670 0.58 5.99 -10.18
N ASN A 671 0.84 6.84 -9.20
CA ASN A 671 -0.19 7.33 -8.31
C ASN A 671 -1.21 8.21 -9.06
N MET A 672 -0.80 8.90 -10.13
CA MET A 672 -1.68 9.68 -11.00
C MET A 672 -2.61 8.79 -11.83
N PHE A 673 -2.11 7.67 -12.37
CA PHE A 673 -2.94 6.68 -13.06
C PHE A 673 -3.89 5.94 -12.11
N LEU A 674 -3.52 5.78 -10.84
CA LEU A 674 -4.35 5.14 -9.82
C LEU A 674 -5.37 6.10 -9.17
N ALA A 675 -5.19 7.41 -9.28
CA ALA A 675 -6.04 8.39 -8.63
C ALA A 675 -7.36 8.59 -9.38
N GLN A 676 -8.45 8.11 -8.79
CA GLN A 676 -9.81 8.29 -9.33
C GLN A 676 -10.44 9.66 -9.02
N GLN A 677 -9.82 10.45 -8.13
CA GLN A 677 -10.36 11.76 -7.71
C GLN A 677 -9.62 12.89 -8.42
N PRO A 678 -10.32 13.85 -9.06
CA PRO A 678 -9.68 14.91 -9.82
C PRO A 678 -8.79 15.81 -8.95
N THR A 679 -9.17 16.02 -7.69
CA THR A 679 -8.37 16.77 -6.71
C THR A 679 -7.05 16.08 -6.36
N VAL A 680 -7.03 14.75 -6.32
CA VAL A 680 -5.81 13.96 -6.10
C VAL A 680 -4.92 14.04 -7.33
N ARG A 681 -5.52 13.95 -8.53
CA ARG A 681 -4.82 14.10 -9.82
C ARG A 681 -4.16 15.47 -9.96
N GLU A 682 -4.89 16.54 -9.67
CA GLU A 682 -4.34 17.91 -9.68
C GLU A 682 -3.18 18.05 -8.69
N ARG A 683 -3.34 17.53 -7.48
CA ARG A 683 -2.27 17.52 -6.46
C ARG A 683 -1.01 16.83 -6.96
N GLN A 684 -1.14 15.67 -7.59
CA GLN A 684 0.00 14.94 -8.16
C GLN A 684 0.61 15.68 -9.35
N MET A 685 -0.22 16.32 -10.19
CA MET A 685 0.22 17.16 -11.28
C MET A 685 1.04 18.36 -10.79
N VAL A 686 0.65 19.01 -9.68
CA VAL A 686 1.44 20.06 -9.05
C VAL A 686 2.81 19.54 -8.64
N ASP A 687 2.88 18.32 -8.11
CA ASP A 687 4.15 17.70 -7.72
C ASP A 687 5.04 17.38 -8.94
N LEU A 688 4.44 16.91 -10.02
CA LEU A 688 5.12 16.64 -11.29
C LEU A 688 5.68 17.92 -11.93
N VAL A 689 4.85 18.97 -12.02
CA VAL A 689 5.21 20.28 -12.56
C VAL A 689 6.34 20.94 -11.75
N ARG A 690 6.21 20.96 -10.42
CA ARG A 690 7.18 21.68 -9.57
C ARG A 690 8.53 20.98 -9.48
N THR A 691 8.55 19.65 -9.65
CA THR A 691 9.80 18.85 -9.68
C THR A 691 10.44 18.85 -11.06
N ASN A 692 9.80 19.46 -12.06
CA ASN A 692 10.21 19.43 -13.47
C ASN A 692 10.50 18.00 -13.94
N ALA A 693 9.68 17.05 -13.47
CA ALA A 693 9.76 15.65 -13.82
C ALA A 693 9.28 15.49 -15.27
N HIS A 694 10.22 15.71 -16.19
CA HIS A 694 10.22 15.43 -17.63
C HIS A 694 8.85 15.52 -18.32
N ASP A 695 8.63 16.55 -19.14
CA ASP A 695 7.47 16.64 -20.05
C ASP A 695 7.40 15.51 -21.10
N THR A 696 8.38 14.61 -21.10
CA THR A 696 8.40 13.38 -21.91
C THR A 696 7.16 12.53 -21.70
N PHE A 697 6.60 12.47 -20.48
CA PHE A 697 5.36 11.71 -20.24
C PHE A 697 4.18 12.25 -21.07
N LEU A 698 4.11 13.57 -21.35
CA LEU A 698 3.05 14.17 -22.17
C LEU A 698 3.15 13.80 -23.65
N ARG A 699 4.26 13.23 -24.09
CA ARG A 699 4.34 12.63 -25.43
C ARG A 699 3.50 11.35 -25.48
N TYR A 700 3.58 10.55 -24.42
CA TYR A 700 2.89 9.28 -24.30
C TYR A 700 1.45 9.41 -23.80
N TYR A 701 1.17 10.49 -23.07
CA TYR A 701 -0.11 10.77 -22.42
C TYR A 701 -0.57 12.21 -22.75
N PRO A 702 -0.76 12.54 -24.04
CA PRO A 702 -1.11 13.89 -24.48
C PRO A 702 -2.44 14.38 -23.93
N GLU A 703 -3.34 13.48 -23.53
CA GLU A 703 -4.61 13.80 -22.87
C GLU A 703 -4.43 14.50 -21.52
N TRP A 704 -3.27 14.39 -20.88
CA TRP A 704 -2.94 15.10 -19.65
C TRP A 704 -2.38 16.50 -19.88
N ARG A 705 -2.08 16.86 -21.14
CA ARG A 705 -1.51 18.16 -21.52
C ARG A 705 -2.36 19.33 -21.03
N PRO A 706 -3.70 19.34 -21.15
CA PRO A 706 -4.52 20.44 -20.65
C PRO A 706 -4.34 20.67 -19.14
N LEU A 707 -4.40 19.60 -18.34
CA LEU A 707 -4.22 19.69 -16.88
C LEU A 707 -2.78 20.10 -16.52
N TYR A 708 -1.79 19.53 -17.20
CA TYR A 708 -0.39 19.88 -17.00
C TYR A 708 -0.11 21.35 -17.32
N ASP A 709 -0.55 21.84 -18.49
CA ASP A 709 -0.30 23.21 -18.94
C ASP A 709 -1.01 24.23 -18.03
N ASP A 710 -2.22 23.92 -17.57
CA ASP A 710 -2.94 24.72 -16.58
C ASP A 710 -2.17 24.79 -15.25
N VAL A 711 -1.85 23.64 -14.65
CA VAL A 711 -1.11 23.58 -13.37
C VAL A 711 0.26 24.24 -13.50
N ARG A 712 0.97 24.02 -14.62
CA ARG A 712 2.26 24.64 -14.94
C ARG A 712 2.13 26.15 -15.02
N THR A 713 1.11 26.66 -15.70
CA THR A 713 0.86 28.10 -15.81
C THR A 713 0.59 28.71 -14.43
N ARG A 714 -0.31 28.12 -13.64
CA ARG A 714 -0.61 28.58 -12.27
C ARG A 714 0.62 28.56 -11.38
N TYR A 715 1.40 27.49 -11.41
CA TYR A 715 2.64 27.36 -10.64
C TYR A 715 3.70 28.40 -11.04
N HIS A 716 3.92 28.63 -12.33
CA HIS A 716 4.89 29.65 -12.79
C HIS A 716 4.44 31.08 -12.43
N ARG A 717 3.14 31.38 -12.55
CA ARG A 717 2.58 32.66 -12.09
C ARG A 717 2.80 32.88 -10.60
N LEU A 718 2.54 31.85 -9.79
CA LEU A 718 2.82 31.88 -8.35
C LEU A 718 4.32 32.12 -8.10
N CYS A 719 5.22 31.39 -8.78
CA CYS A 719 6.67 31.58 -8.60
C CYS A 719 7.11 33.01 -8.91
N ALA A 720 6.67 33.56 -10.04
CA ALA A 720 6.98 34.92 -10.44
C ALA A 720 6.41 35.95 -9.46
N TYR A 721 5.19 35.72 -8.95
CA TYR A 721 4.59 36.57 -7.92
C TYR A 721 5.41 36.55 -6.62
N VAL A 722 5.76 35.37 -6.11
CA VAL A 722 6.57 35.25 -4.89
C VAL A 722 7.95 35.88 -5.07
N GLU A 723 8.58 35.72 -6.25
CA GLU A 723 9.87 36.34 -6.57
C GLU A 723 9.80 37.86 -6.52
N ARG A 724 8.75 38.46 -7.09
CA ARG A 724 8.52 39.92 -7.03
C ARG A 724 8.33 40.40 -5.59
N VAL A 725 7.40 39.76 -4.85
CA VAL A 725 7.12 40.15 -3.46
C VAL A 725 8.38 39.98 -2.59
N TYR A 726 9.11 38.88 -2.77
CA TYR A 726 10.35 38.64 -2.03
C TYR A 726 11.43 39.66 -2.36
N ALA A 727 11.59 40.08 -3.62
CA ALA A 727 12.55 41.10 -4.01
C ALA A 727 12.29 42.45 -3.30
N LEU A 728 11.03 42.79 -3.00
CA LEU A 728 10.68 43.99 -2.23
C LEU A 728 11.10 43.88 -0.76
N VAL A 729 10.98 42.69 -0.15
CA VAL A 729 11.09 42.53 1.31
C VAL A 729 12.39 41.89 1.79
N LYS A 730 13.21 41.30 0.90
CA LYS A 730 14.40 40.50 1.26
C LYS A 730 15.45 41.28 2.07
N ASP A 731 15.54 42.59 1.87
CA ASP A 731 16.52 43.46 2.54
C ASP A 731 15.89 44.37 3.59
N MET A 732 14.58 44.24 3.85
CA MET A 732 13.91 45.03 4.88
C MET A 732 14.36 44.61 6.28
N GLU A 733 14.52 45.58 7.18
CA GLU A 733 14.69 45.30 8.62
C GLU A 733 13.38 44.77 9.24
N PRO A 734 13.42 44.05 10.38
CA PRO A 734 12.23 43.41 10.97
C PRO A 734 11.05 44.35 11.21
N ARG A 735 11.29 45.57 11.71
CA ARG A 735 10.22 46.54 11.99
C ARG A 735 9.57 47.06 10.70
N PRO A 736 10.31 47.56 9.69
CA PRO A 736 9.75 47.88 8.37
C PRO A 736 8.99 46.72 7.73
N TYR A 737 9.51 45.50 7.83
CA TYR A 737 8.81 44.31 7.33
C TYR A 737 7.45 44.10 8.00
N HIS A 738 7.36 44.17 9.34
CA HIS A 738 6.08 44.04 10.04
C HIS A 738 5.08 45.16 9.73
N GLU A 739 5.56 46.36 9.41
CA GLU A 739 4.70 47.45 8.92
C GLU A 739 4.22 47.18 7.49
N TRP A 740 5.09 46.68 6.61
CA TRP A 740 4.73 46.26 5.26
C TRP A 740 3.70 45.12 5.27
N VAL A 741 3.88 44.10 6.11
CA VAL A 741 2.93 42.98 6.29
C VAL A 741 1.55 43.50 6.71
N ARG A 742 1.48 44.44 7.65
CA ARG A 742 0.21 45.02 8.11
C ARG A 742 -0.53 45.79 7.02
N ARG A 743 0.18 46.42 6.09
CA ARG A 743 -0.42 47.16 4.97
C ARG A 743 -0.86 46.27 3.81
N ASN A 744 -0.28 45.07 3.69
CA ASN A 744 -0.47 44.18 2.55
C ASN A 744 -1.12 42.83 2.93
N ASN A 745 -1.69 42.71 4.14
CA ASN A 745 -2.30 41.45 4.60
C ASN A 745 -3.58 41.06 3.85
N GLU A 746 -4.22 42.02 3.17
CA GLU A 746 -5.40 41.79 2.32
C GLU A 746 -5.02 41.47 0.87
N THR A 747 -3.85 41.92 0.40
CA THR A 747 -3.40 41.80 -1.00
C THR A 747 -2.38 40.69 -1.21
N VAL A 748 -1.76 40.18 -0.14
CA VAL A 748 -0.76 39.11 -0.19
C VAL A 748 -1.28 37.90 0.57
N PRO A 749 -1.23 36.69 -0.03
CA PRO A 749 -1.66 35.45 0.63
C PRO A 749 -1.06 35.30 2.03
N SER A 750 -1.91 35.06 3.02
CA SER A 750 -1.49 34.92 4.42
C SER A 750 -0.45 33.82 4.63
N SER A 751 -0.56 32.72 3.88
CA SER A 751 0.45 31.66 3.89
C SER A 751 1.81 32.13 3.37
N LEU A 752 1.83 33.03 2.38
CA LEU A 752 3.05 33.59 1.82
C LEU A 752 3.74 34.55 2.78
N LEU A 753 2.98 35.39 3.49
CA LEU A 753 3.53 36.32 4.49
C LEU A 753 4.35 35.56 5.54
N TYR A 754 3.85 34.42 6.02
CA TYR A 754 4.60 33.57 6.94
C TYR A 754 5.91 33.05 6.33
N TRP A 755 5.92 32.71 5.04
CA TRP A 755 7.10 32.19 4.35
C TRP A 755 8.16 33.25 4.08
N LEU A 756 7.74 34.45 3.65
CA LEU A 756 8.64 35.55 3.34
C LEU A 756 9.50 35.96 4.54
N ASN A 757 8.97 35.90 5.76
CA ASN A 757 9.76 36.18 6.96
C ASN A 757 10.90 35.16 7.15
N GLY A 758 10.61 33.87 6.93
CA GLY A 758 11.63 32.82 6.94
C GLY A 758 12.65 33.01 5.82
N PHE A 759 12.19 33.25 4.59
CA PHE A 759 13.07 33.43 3.43
C PHE A 759 14.05 34.60 3.63
N ARG A 760 13.56 35.70 4.24
CA ARG A 760 14.36 36.88 4.57
C ARG A 760 15.43 36.57 5.62
N GLN A 761 15.05 35.88 6.70
CA GLN A 761 15.98 35.50 7.76
C GLN A 761 17.07 34.55 7.23
N ASP A 762 16.70 33.65 6.32
CA ASP A 762 17.59 32.67 5.71
C ASP A 762 18.35 33.20 4.48
N LYS A 763 18.10 34.47 4.08
CA LYS A 763 18.69 35.12 2.89
C LYS A 763 18.61 34.26 1.62
N VAL A 764 17.44 33.71 1.35
CA VAL A 764 17.30 32.75 0.26
C VAL A 764 17.51 33.41 -1.10
N THR A 765 18.30 32.76 -1.94
CA THR A 765 18.70 33.27 -3.27
C THR A 765 17.83 32.75 -4.41
N HIS A 766 17.05 31.67 -4.21
CA HIS A 766 16.26 31.02 -5.25
C HIS A 766 14.85 30.65 -4.75
N VAL A 767 13.88 31.54 -4.95
CA VAL A 767 12.49 31.35 -4.52
C VAL A 767 11.81 30.16 -5.20
N ARG A 768 11.89 30.06 -6.54
CA ARG A 768 11.33 28.91 -7.30
C ARG A 768 11.81 27.57 -6.75
N ARG A 769 13.07 27.52 -6.32
CA ARG A 769 13.70 26.35 -5.73
C ARG A 769 13.06 25.98 -4.39
N LEU A 770 12.83 26.96 -3.52
CA LEU A 770 12.09 26.74 -2.27
C LEU A 770 10.65 26.26 -2.49
N LEU A 771 9.96 26.81 -3.49
CA LEU A 771 8.59 26.43 -3.82
C LEU A 771 8.52 24.99 -4.35
N ALA A 772 9.46 24.60 -5.21
CA ALA A 772 9.63 23.21 -5.63
C ALA A 772 9.88 22.28 -4.42
N PHE A 773 10.46 22.84 -3.35
CA PHE A 773 10.81 22.12 -2.14
C PHE A 773 9.92 22.39 -0.92
N CYS A 774 8.70 22.88 -1.06
CA CYS A 774 7.80 23.00 0.10
C CYS A 774 6.89 21.78 0.22
N SER A 775 6.27 21.55 1.38
CA SER A 775 5.28 20.48 1.50
C SER A 775 4.11 20.71 0.54
N LEU A 776 3.68 19.67 -0.16
CA LEU A 776 2.66 19.75 -1.20
C LEU A 776 1.34 20.37 -0.70
N ASP A 777 0.91 20.04 0.53
CA ASP A 777 -0.26 20.65 1.16
C ASP A 777 -0.18 22.17 1.23
N LYS A 778 0.96 22.69 1.72
CA LYS A 778 1.15 24.13 1.84
C LYS A 778 1.28 24.80 0.47
N LEU A 779 1.90 24.12 -0.51
CA LEU A 779 1.97 24.64 -1.87
C LEU A 779 0.58 24.79 -2.48
N ILE A 780 -0.27 23.78 -2.32
CA ILE A 780 -1.65 23.80 -2.83
C ILE A 780 -2.46 24.90 -2.14
N VAL A 781 -2.34 25.03 -0.81
CA VAL A 781 -2.98 26.12 -0.08
C VAL A 781 -2.52 27.48 -0.61
N LEU A 782 -1.20 27.66 -0.79
CA LEU A 782 -0.65 28.91 -1.32
C LEU A 782 -1.12 29.18 -2.75
N LEU A 783 -1.13 28.16 -3.61
CA LEU A 783 -1.58 28.26 -5.00
C LEU A 783 -3.06 28.68 -5.05
N ASN A 784 -3.92 28.05 -4.24
CA ASN A 784 -5.34 28.39 -4.16
C ASN A 784 -5.59 29.80 -3.60
N GLN A 785 -4.81 30.21 -2.58
CA GLN A 785 -4.88 31.59 -2.07
C GLN A 785 -4.42 32.61 -3.11
N TYR A 786 -3.36 32.32 -3.85
CA TYR A 786 -2.87 33.17 -4.93
C TYR A 786 -3.91 33.35 -6.04
N GLU A 787 -4.51 32.27 -6.51
CA GLU A 787 -5.55 32.34 -7.55
C GLU A 787 -6.79 33.10 -7.05
N SER A 788 -7.27 32.83 -5.83
CA SER A 788 -8.44 33.49 -5.25
C SER A 788 -8.26 34.97 -4.90
N GLN A 789 -7.09 35.39 -4.42
CA GLN A 789 -6.88 36.73 -3.87
C GLN A 789 -6.13 37.68 -4.81
N VAL A 790 -5.27 37.15 -5.67
CA VAL A 790 -4.45 37.98 -6.55
C VAL A 790 -5.06 37.99 -7.94
N VAL A 791 -5.25 36.82 -8.56
CA VAL A 791 -5.71 36.73 -9.95
C VAL A 791 -7.13 37.26 -10.11
N HIS A 792 -8.08 36.85 -9.26
CA HIS A 792 -9.46 37.34 -9.34
C HIS A 792 -9.60 38.85 -9.10
N ASN A 793 -8.80 39.42 -8.21
CA ASN A 793 -8.83 40.86 -7.92
C ASN A 793 -8.26 41.70 -9.07
N THR A 794 -7.24 41.20 -9.78
CA THR A 794 -6.69 41.89 -10.97
C THR A 794 -7.66 41.88 -12.16
N VAL A 795 -8.48 40.84 -12.31
CA VAL A 795 -9.48 40.77 -13.40
C VAL A 795 -10.66 41.72 -13.14
N HIS A 796 -11.12 41.83 -11.89
CA HIS A 796 -12.23 42.73 -11.56
C HIS A 796 -11.88 44.21 -11.75
N THR A 797 -10.66 44.63 -11.40
CA THR A 797 -10.21 46.02 -11.58
C THR A 797 -10.00 46.40 -13.04
N ALA A 798 -9.63 45.45 -13.91
CA ALA A 798 -9.49 45.70 -15.35
C ALA A 798 -10.84 45.83 -16.09
N SER A 799 -11.91 45.18 -15.60
CA SER A 799 -13.23 45.18 -16.25
C SER A 799 -14.09 46.41 -15.96
N THR A 800 -13.77 47.19 -14.92
CA THR A 800 -14.53 48.38 -14.51
C THR A 800 -13.97 49.69 -15.07
N GLY A 801 -12.96 49.62 -15.94
CA GLY A 801 -12.22 50.76 -16.49
C GLY A 801 -12.57 51.10 -17.94
N GLU A 802 -13.85 51.13 -18.32
CA GLU A 802 -14.29 51.92 -19.48
C GLU A 802 -14.81 53.26 -18.96
N GLY A 803 -13.88 54.19 -18.73
CA GLY A 803 -14.15 55.57 -18.33
C GLY A 803 -12.93 56.42 -18.63
N GLU A 804 -13.07 57.30 -19.62
CA GLU A 804 -12.07 58.25 -20.10
C GLU A 804 -11.40 59.04 -18.96
N GLY A 805 -10.07 59.13 -18.95
CA GLY A 805 -9.37 60.16 -18.16
C GLY A 805 -7.97 59.80 -17.66
N GLU A 806 -6.97 60.38 -18.32
CA GLU A 806 -5.64 60.78 -17.85
C GLU A 806 -4.72 59.76 -17.14
N GLU A 807 -3.67 59.38 -17.88
CA GLU A 807 -2.40 58.85 -17.39
C GLU A 807 -1.87 59.63 -16.17
N GLN A 808 -1.85 58.96 -15.01
CA GLN A 808 -0.95 59.31 -13.91
C GLN A 808 -0.16 58.07 -13.49
N ASP A 809 1.15 58.16 -13.70
CA ASP A 809 2.19 57.25 -13.22
C ASP A 809 2.09 57.04 -11.70
N TYR A 810 1.64 55.85 -11.30
CA TYR A 810 2.05 55.23 -10.04
C TYR A 810 2.51 53.80 -10.33
N PRO A 811 3.58 53.32 -9.67
CA PRO A 811 4.01 51.94 -9.83
C PRO A 811 2.97 51.03 -9.18
N GLN A 812 2.31 50.20 -9.98
CA GLN A 812 1.39 49.18 -9.50
C GLN A 812 2.11 48.13 -8.62
N PRO A 813 1.43 47.57 -7.61
CA PRO A 813 2.00 46.68 -6.59
C PRO A 813 2.49 45.32 -7.10
#